data_AF-A0A5N9HTQ6-F1
#
_entry.id   AF-A0A5N9HTQ6-F1
#
_cell.length_a   1.000
_cell.length_b   1.000
_cell.length_c   1.000
_cell.angle_alpha   90.00
_cell.angle_beta   90.00
_cell.angle_gamma   90.00
#
_symmetry.space_group_name_H-M   'P 1'
#
loop_
_entity.id
_entity.type
_entity.pdbx_description
1 polymer ?
#
loop_
_entity_poly.entity_id
_entity_poly.type
_entity_poly.pdbx_seq_one_letter_code
_entity_poly.pdbx_strand_id
1 'polypeptide(L)'
;MKLANEKQAAVLAVTDGLGFNRDRSREIVNDAWERLSTNERELIESASERIGHDISWAKNLLYPVHVESLEPNTPTREAITKINDLQTCRTFLSEQLIERIESLIEAVADEKRYVPWAAGSRELSNLRNTNLSIPTSASGIWVGFENLNPPVQGNSETGHQQIGNLEMAPQLPLRISNAIKSGDFFNNTALNSSIKGAKDRSATVNFCFLLSGISGADGRVHSSWNHLEAFLELVFDHHKLSTDHVQMQAILDGRDSAINSSILEENGSGNFLGHLEKLLGKYKAKSSLAWVVGRSTAMDRDYREVAAKADFDLLTGSPAYAVYGFNQLRSKISDVHSEGKVDQDVPPIAITRSDGSIPMISRGDVFINLNFRSDRQRSKIAVLASAIDFLKSEGEHRGKYWDTDWLNHGLNLDICTIAEYHPIFEDKYGISVAFPTAPHKQNFFAQWPELVGDDEYTLVAESVKASHMGYFLRGRRENPAERAQEIRLITPSHSENDGVESDTDFYIHPEMRTREITNDVIQAIKTNTSRLICCNIAAPDMVGHLLPDRYEQAKSAYRAAGNALVQIANASHASGRALVITSDHGNIEDDTSSHSTNDVLTTIVRPNNAISAVGIPMFQARLFDVAPTVLELLGESPNNSIDQSKEFVGRSIVARG
;
A
#
# COMPACT_ATOMS: atom_id res chain seq x y z
N MET A 1 -28.69 -30.14 -32.69
CA MET A 1 -27.43 -29.40 -32.61
C MET A 1 -27.27 -29.01 -31.14
N LYS A 2 -26.42 -29.71 -30.38
CA LYS A 2 -26.19 -29.39 -28.97
C LYS A 2 -25.61 -27.98 -28.92
N LEU A 3 -26.24 -27.07 -28.18
CA LEU A 3 -25.63 -25.80 -27.76
C LEU A 3 -24.26 -26.17 -27.19
N ALA A 4 -23.19 -25.68 -27.80
CA ALA A 4 -21.88 -25.72 -27.16
C ALA A 4 -22.06 -24.96 -25.83
N ASN A 5 -21.59 -25.54 -24.72
CA ASN A 5 -21.51 -24.81 -23.44
C ASN A 5 -20.67 -23.56 -23.71
N GLU A 6 -21.32 -22.41 -23.86
CA GLU A 6 -20.60 -21.13 -23.91
C GLU A 6 -19.90 -20.97 -22.56
N LYS A 7 -18.57 -20.89 -22.61
CA LYS A 7 -17.76 -20.67 -21.41
C LYS A 7 -18.18 -19.33 -20.78
N GLN A 8 -18.35 -19.33 -19.47
CA GLN A 8 -18.65 -18.10 -18.74
C GLN A 8 -17.47 -17.13 -18.85
N ALA A 9 -17.80 -15.84 -19.00
CA ALA A 9 -16.84 -14.75 -19.14
C ALA A 9 -17.17 -13.61 -18.17
N ALA A 10 -16.14 -12.86 -17.78
CA ALA A 10 -16.25 -11.82 -16.77
C ALA A 10 -15.50 -10.54 -17.14
N VAL A 11 -15.90 -9.45 -16.50
CA VAL A 11 -15.18 -8.17 -16.48
C VAL A 11 -14.79 -7.87 -15.03
N LEU A 12 -13.56 -7.41 -14.82
CA LEU A 12 -13.07 -6.88 -13.54
C LEU A 12 -12.71 -5.41 -13.72
N ALA A 13 -13.56 -4.52 -13.21
CA ALA A 13 -13.31 -3.08 -13.19
C ALA A 13 -12.75 -2.67 -11.82
N VAL A 14 -11.51 -2.21 -11.81
CA VAL A 14 -10.83 -1.68 -10.62
C VAL A 14 -10.77 -0.16 -10.76
N THR A 15 -11.39 0.57 -9.84
CA THR A 15 -11.14 2.00 -9.69
C THR A 15 -9.95 2.22 -8.77
N ASP A 16 -9.26 3.34 -8.96
CA ASP A 16 -8.25 3.77 -7.98
C ASP A 16 -8.84 4.79 -7.02
N GLY A 17 -8.59 4.64 -5.72
CA GLY A 17 -8.87 5.68 -4.73
C GLY A 17 -10.36 5.97 -4.47
N LEU A 18 -11.24 4.98 -4.64
CA LEU A 18 -12.69 5.09 -4.39
C LEU A 18 -13.09 4.29 -3.12
N GLY A 19 -12.89 4.91 -1.95
CA GLY A 19 -13.37 4.40 -0.66
C GLY A 19 -14.72 4.99 -0.26
N PHE A 20 -15.16 4.68 0.96
CA PHE A 20 -16.29 5.38 1.60
C PHE A 20 -16.02 5.63 3.09
N ASN A 21 -16.28 6.84 3.55
CA ASN A 21 -16.05 7.23 4.94
C ASN A 21 -17.37 7.19 5.73
N ARG A 22 -17.47 6.23 6.66
CA ARG A 22 -18.67 6.00 7.47
C ARG A 22 -19.00 7.15 8.41
N ASP A 23 -17.99 7.79 8.98
CA ASP A 23 -18.19 8.88 9.93
C ASP A 23 -18.69 10.13 9.21
N ARG A 24 -18.09 10.48 8.06
CA ARG A 24 -18.57 11.57 7.20
C ARG A 24 -19.95 11.29 6.64
N SER A 25 -20.22 10.07 6.16
CA SER A 25 -21.55 9.70 5.66
C SER A 25 -22.62 9.83 6.74
N ARG A 26 -22.31 9.42 7.99
CA ARG A 26 -23.22 9.54 9.13
C ARG A 26 -23.47 11.00 9.51
N GLU A 27 -22.44 11.84 9.49
CA GLU A 27 -22.57 13.29 9.72
C GLU A 27 -23.49 13.94 8.68
N ILE A 28 -23.27 13.63 7.39
CA ILE A 28 -24.09 14.16 6.29
C ILE A 28 -25.56 13.74 6.44
N VAL A 29 -25.82 12.47 6.74
CA VAL A 29 -27.19 11.97 6.92
C VAL A 29 -27.88 12.63 8.11
N ASN A 30 -27.16 12.84 9.22
CA ASN A 30 -27.72 13.54 10.38
C ASN A 30 -28.04 15.01 10.06
N ASP A 31 -27.14 15.71 9.38
CA ASP A 31 -27.34 17.11 8.99
C ASP A 31 -28.47 17.25 7.97
N ALA A 32 -28.58 16.32 7.02
CA ALA A 32 -29.68 16.29 6.06
C ALA A 32 -31.02 16.01 6.74
N TRP A 33 -31.05 15.09 7.72
CA TRP A 33 -32.26 14.80 8.49
C TRP A 33 -32.82 16.02 9.20
N GLU A 34 -31.96 16.85 9.82
CA GLU A 34 -32.39 18.06 10.51
C GLU A 34 -32.89 19.17 9.55
N ARG A 35 -32.55 19.09 8.27
CA ARG A 35 -33.00 20.02 7.22
C ARG A 35 -34.31 19.60 6.54
N LEU A 36 -34.81 18.40 6.83
CA LEU A 36 -36.12 17.97 6.38
C LEU A 36 -37.22 18.64 7.22
N SER A 37 -38.28 19.08 6.55
CA SER A 37 -39.50 19.54 7.22
C SER A 37 -40.12 18.43 8.07
N THR A 38 -40.93 18.80 9.06
CA THR A 38 -41.65 17.83 9.90
C THR A 38 -42.47 16.84 9.07
N ASN A 39 -43.18 17.34 8.05
CA ASN A 39 -43.99 16.48 7.17
C ASN A 39 -43.13 15.51 6.34
N GLU A 40 -41.97 15.94 5.83
CA GLU A 40 -41.05 15.03 5.12
C GLU A 40 -40.53 13.94 6.06
N ARG A 41 -40.15 14.28 7.30
CA ARG A 41 -39.71 13.30 8.30
C ARG A 41 -40.82 12.31 8.66
N GLU A 42 -42.04 12.78 8.93
CA GLU A 42 -43.20 11.92 9.24
C GLU A 42 -43.49 10.91 8.11
N LEU A 43 -43.33 11.31 6.84
CA LEU A 43 -43.49 10.40 5.69
C LEU A 43 -42.42 9.31 5.65
N ILE A 44 -41.17 9.65 5.95
CA ILE A 44 -40.04 8.71 5.99
C ILE A 44 -40.17 7.77 7.20
N GLU A 45 -40.53 8.30 8.36
CA GLU A 45 -40.82 7.54 9.57
C GLU A 45 -41.98 6.56 9.35
N SER A 46 -43.08 7.01 8.74
CA SER A 46 -44.21 6.14 8.41
C SER A 46 -43.82 5.00 7.47
N ALA A 47 -42.92 5.24 6.52
CA ALA A 47 -42.41 4.17 5.65
C ALA A 47 -41.61 3.11 6.42
N SER A 48 -40.82 3.53 7.41
CA SER A 48 -40.06 2.66 8.34
C SER A 48 -41.00 1.81 9.22
N GLU A 49 -41.98 2.46 9.86
CA GLU A 49 -42.91 1.80 10.78
C GLU A 49 -43.76 0.72 10.10
N ARG A 50 -44.10 0.89 8.82
CA ARG A 50 -44.87 -0.09 8.02
C ARG A 50 -44.22 -1.46 7.94
N ILE A 51 -42.90 -1.53 8.07
CA ILE A 51 -42.14 -2.79 8.05
C ILE A 51 -41.53 -3.14 9.43
N GLY A 52 -41.95 -2.43 10.48
CA GLY A 52 -41.63 -2.76 11.87
C GLY A 52 -40.30 -2.21 12.39
N HIS A 53 -39.68 -1.26 11.68
CA HIS A 53 -38.52 -0.52 12.20
C HIS A 53 -38.96 0.72 12.98
N ASP A 54 -38.10 1.15 13.91
CA ASP A 54 -38.37 2.34 14.72
C ASP A 54 -38.03 3.65 13.96
N ILE A 55 -38.39 4.78 14.58
CA ILE A 55 -38.12 6.13 14.05
C ILE A 55 -36.62 6.40 13.92
N SER A 56 -35.79 5.87 14.83
CA SER A 56 -34.33 6.11 14.79
C SER A 56 -33.67 5.45 13.58
N TRP A 57 -34.22 4.33 13.12
CA TRP A 57 -33.78 3.62 11.92
C TRP A 57 -34.17 4.34 10.61
N ALA A 58 -35.24 5.15 10.62
CA ALA A 58 -35.76 5.81 9.42
C ALA A 58 -34.73 6.70 8.70
N LYS A 59 -33.76 7.26 9.43
CA LYS A 59 -32.64 8.03 8.85
C LYS A 59 -31.83 7.24 7.82
N ASN A 60 -31.79 5.91 7.92
CA ASN A 60 -31.04 5.06 7.00
C ASN A 60 -31.58 5.14 5.55
N LEU A 61 -32.82 5.59 5.36
CA LEU A 61 -33.41 5.81 4.03
C LEU A 61 -32.74 6.94 3.23
N LEU A 62 -32.02 7.83 3.90
CA LEU A 62 -31.30 8.93 3.29
C LEU A 62 -29.97 8.50 2.66
N TYR A 63 -29.42 7.32 2.99
CA TYR A 63 -28.18 6.85 2.39
C TYR A 63 -28.38 6.58 0.90
N PRO A 64 -27.59 7.19 -0.01
CA PRO A 64 -27.64 6.89 -1.43
C PRO A 64 -27.27 5.44 -1.71
N VAL A 65 -26.33 4.87 -0.95
CA VAL A 65 -25.88 3.48 -1.03
C VAL A 65 -26.23 2.77 0.27
N HIS A 66 -27.14 1.80 0.22
CA HIS A 66 -27.73 1.19 1.43
C HIS A 66 -26.72 0.45 2.30
N VAL A 67 -25.71 -0.19 1.70
CA VAL A 67 -24.70 -0.93 2.47
C VAL A 67 -23.81 0.00 3.30
N GLU A 68 -23.69 1.28 2.93
CA GLU A 68 -22.93 2.29 3.69
C GLU A 68 -23.64 2.67 5.00
N SER A 69 -24.95 2.39 5.15
CA SER A 69 -25.71 2.66 6.38
C SER A 69 -25.51 1.58 7.46
N LEU A 70 -24.78 0.51 7.15
CA LEU A 70 -24.59 -0.62 8.06
C LEU A 70 -23.39 -0.36 8.99
N GLU A 71 -23.57 -0.69 10.26
CA GLU A 71 -22.50 -0.61 11.25
C GLU A 71 -21.50 -1.78 11.08
N PRO A 72 -20.19 -1.55 11.31
CA PRO A 72 -19.19 -2.61 11.32
C PRO A 72 -19.60 -3.77 12.24
N ASN A 73 -19.34 -5.01 11.80
CA ASN A 73 -19.73 -6.25 12.49
C ASN A 73 -21.22 -6.60 12.48
N THR A 74 -22.07 -5.88 11.73
CA THR A 74 -23.47 -6.31 11.54
C THR A 74 -23.49 -7.74 10.94
N PRO A 75 -24.15 -8.72 11.57
CA PRO A 75 -24.20 -10.09 11.05
C PRO A 75 -24.79 -10.14 9.64
N THR A 76 -24.25 -10.99 8.76
CA THR A 76 -24.64 -11.05 7.34
C THR A 76 -26.15 -11.17 7.12
N ARG A 77 -26.83 -12.03 7.89
CA ARG A 77 -28.27 -12.21 7.76
C ARG A 77 -29.03 -10.92 8.10
N GLU A 78 -28.61 -10.22 9.15
CA GLU A 78 -29.21 -8.95 9.56
C GLU A 78 -28.92 -7.85 8.53
N ALA A 79 -27.68 -7.79 8.02
CA ALA A 79 -27.28 -6.85 6.98
C ALA A 79 -28.15 -6.99 5.71
N ILE A 80 -28.34 -8.21 5.23
CA ILE A 80 -29.19 -8.50 4.06
C ILE A 80 -30.64 -8.08 4.34
N THR A 81 -31.19 -8.41 5.52
CA THR A 81 -32.55 -7.99 5.89
C THR A 81 -32.67 -6.47 5.88
N LYS A 82 -31.74 -5.74 6.53
CA LYS A 82 -31.75 -4.27 6.58
C LYS A 82 -31.67 -3.63 5.20
N ILE A 83 -30.86 -4.16 4.30
CA ILE A 83 -30.78 -3.65 2.91
C ILE A 83 -32.11 -3.87 2.17
N ASN A 84 -32.69 -5.06 2.26
CA ASN A 84 -33.98 -5.37 1.63
C ASN A 84 -35.12 -4.51 2.21
N ASP A 85 -35.07 -4.26 3.52
CA ASP A 85 -36.02 -3.40 4.23
C ASP A 85 -35.92 -1.96 3.73
N LEU A 86 -34.70 -1.42 3.52
CA LEU A 86 -34.49 -0.10 2.94
C LEU A 86 -35.05 0.01 1.53
N GLN A 87 -34.81 -0.99 0.68
CA GLN A 87 -35.39 -1.06 -0.65
C GLN A 87 -36.93 -1.06 -0.60
N THR A 88 -37.50 -1.87 0.29
CA THR A 88 -38.96 -1.96 0.49
C THR A 88 -39.54 -0.64 0.95
N CYS A 89 -38.96 0.00 1.97
CA CYS A 89 -39.38 1.30 2.47
C CYS A 89 -39.39 2.38 1.38
N ARG A 90 -38.35 2.40 0.51
CA ARG A 90 -38.30 3.39 -0.58
C ARG A 90 -39.45 3.24 -1.57
N THR A 91 -40.06 2.06 -1.71
CA THR A 91 -41.28 1.89 -2.54
C THR A 91 -42.53 2.57 -1.98
N PHE A 92 -42.52 2.95 -0.70
CA PHE A 92 -43.63 3.68 -0.07
C PHE A 92 -43.51 5.20 -0.22
N LEU A 93 -42.34 5.70 -0.64
CA LEU A 93 -42.09 7.13 -0.80
C LEU A 93 -42.47 7.57 -2.22
N SER A 94 -42.95 8.79 -2.37
CA SER A 94 -43.21 9.36 -3.70
C SER A 94 -41.90 9.69 -4.42
N GLU A 95 -41.92 9.67 -5.76
CA GLU A 95 -40.76 10.09 -6.57
C GLU A 95 -40.30 11.51 -6.21
N GLN A 96 -41.23 12.42 -5.93
CA GLN A 96 -40.92 13.79 -5.52
C GLN A 96 -40.18 13.84 -4.17
N LEU A 97 -40.54 12.98 -3.21
CA LEU A 97 -39.84 12.91 -1.93
C LEU A 97 -38.46 12.25 -2.08
N ILE A 98 -38.34 11.23 -2.92
CA ILE A 98 -37.04 10.60 -3.23
C ILE A 98 -36.10 11.62 -3.87
N GLU A 99 -36.54 12.35 -4.89
CA GLU A 99 -35.75 13.42 -5.53
C GLU A 99 -35.33 14.48 -4.52
N ARG A 100 -36.23 14.85 -3.61
CA ARG A 100 -35.96 15.81 -2.54
C ARG A 100 -34.88 15.30 -1.58
N ILE A 101 -34.94 14.02 -1.19
CA ILE A 101 -33.93 13.39 -0.32
C ILE A 101 -32.57 13.37 -1.02
N GLU A 102 -32.53 12.91 -2.27
CA GLU A 102 -31.28 12.79 -3.04
C GLU A 102 -30.62 14.16 -3.26
N SER A 103 -31.40 15.15 -3.72
CA SER A 103 -30.92 16.53 -3.88
C SER A 103 -30.43 17.15 -2.56
N LEU A 104 -31.10 16.84 -1.43
CA LEU A 104 -30.68 17.34 -0.13
C LEU A 104 -29.36 16.70 0.32
N ILE A 105 -29.22 15.39 0.15
CA ILE A 105 -27.99 14.68 0.50
C ILE A 105 -26.81 15.15 -0.36
N GLU A 106 -27.02 15.36 -1.65
CA GLU A 106 -26.02 15.94 -2.55
C GLU A 106 -25.56 17.33 -2.07
N ALA A 107 -26.50 18.20 -1.71
CA ALA A 107 -26.19 19.54 -1.22
C ALA A 107 -25.45 19.53 0.12
N VAL A 108 -25.89 18.72 1.10
CA VAL A 108 -25.20 18.61 2.40
C VAL A 108 -23.82 17.96 2.23
N ALA A 109 -23.70 16.94 1.39
CA ALA A 109 -22.41 16.34 1.06
C ALA A 109 -21.45 17.35 0.43
N ASP A 110 -21.96 18.25 -0.43
CA ASP A 110 -21.14 19.29 -1.05
C ASP A 110 -20.64 20.31 -0.03
N GLU A 111 -21.50 20.76 0.88
CA GLU A 111 -21.12 21.62 2.02
C GLU A 111 -20.08 20.95 2.94
N LYS A 112 -20.20 19.65 3.13
CA LYS A 112 -19.26 18.83 3.91
C LYS A 112 -18.06 18.37 3.11
N ARG A 113 -17.97 18.71 1.82
CA ARG A 113 -16.88 18.34 0.90
C ARG A 113 -16.66 16.83 0.79
N TYR A 114 -17.74 16.05 0.78
CA TYR A 114 -17.71 14.60 0.58
C TYR A 114 -18.02 14.25 -0.88
N VAL A 115 -16.97 14.13 -1.68
CA VAL A 115 -17.03 13.95 -3.14
C VAL A 115 -17.97 12.82 -3.58
N PRO A 116 -17.96 11.61 -2.96
CA PRO A 116 -18.74 10.48 -3.47
C PRO A 116 -20.24 10.73 -3.60
N TRP A 117 -20.81 11.55 -2.72
CA TRP A 117 -22.24 11.91 -2.77
C TRP A 117 -22.45 13.28 -3.42
N ALA A 118 -21.55 14.25 -3.20
CA ALA A 118 -21.63 15.58 -3.81
C ALA A 118 -21.52 15.56 -5.35
N ALA A 119 -20.87 14.54 -5.92
CA ALA A 119 -20.75 14.38 -7.36
C ALA A 119 -22.07 14.05 -8.08
N GLY A 120 -23.11 13.61 -7.35
CA GLY A 120 -24.44 13.31 -7.89
C GLY A 120 -24.47 12.10 -8.83
N SER A 121 -23.64 11.08 -8.58
CA SER A 121 -23.58 9.86 -9.42
C SER A 121 -24.64 8.84 -9.01
N ARG A 122 -25.91 9.20 -9.15
CA ARG A 122 -27.07 8.42 -8.64
C ARG A 122 -27.20 7.05 -9.31
N GLU A 123 -26.85 6.93 -10.59
CA GLU A 123 -26.90 5.68 -11.33
C GLU A 123 -25.89 4.66 -10.79
N LEU A 124 -24.71 5.10 -10.34
CA LEU A 124 -23.76 4.24 -9.66
C LEU A 124 -24.32 3.75 -8.32
N SER A 125 -24.96 4.65 -7.55
CA SER A 125 -25.62 4.29 -6.29
C SER A 125 -26.73 3.25 -6.52
N ASN A 126 -27.56 3.43 -7.56
CA ASN A 126 -28.58 2.48 -7.94
C ASN A 126 -27.99 1.14 -8.39
N LEU A 127 -26.92 1.16 -9.19
CA LEU A 127 -26.20 -0.06 -9.60
C LEU A 127 -25.71 -0.83 -8.37
N ARG A 128 -25.15 -0.15 -7.37
CA ARG A 128 -24.71 -0.76 -6.11
C ARG A 128 -25.87 -1.33 -5.29
N ASN A 129 -27.00 -0.62 -5.19
CA ASN A 129 -28.15 -1.04 -4.41
C ASN A 129 -28.91 -2.21 -5.05
N THR A 130 -28.92 -2.32 -6.38
CA THR A 130 -29.63 -3.39 -7.12
C THR A 130 -28.81 -4.67 -7.28
N ASN A 131 -27.56 -4.67 -6.81
CA ASN A 131 -26.63 -5.79 -6.90
C ASN A 131 -26.04 -6.11 -5.53
N LEU A 132 -25.34 -7.25 -5.42
CA LEU A 132 -24.58 -7.52 -4.21
C LEU A 132 -23.40 -6.55 -4.13
N SER A 133 -23.44 -5.65 -3.16
CA SER A 133 -22.33 -4.77 -2.81
C SER A 133 -21.89 -5.03 -1.37
N ILE A 134 -20.58 -5.23 -1.15
CA ILE A 134 -20.00 -5.55 0.15
C ILE A 134 -18.81 -4.64 0.48
N PRO A 135 -18.70 -4.12 1.72
CA PRO A 135 -17.49 -3.47 2.19
C PRO A 135 -16.31 -4.43 2.15
N THR A 136 -15.23 -4.00 1.53
CA THR A 136 -14.02 -4.78 1.30
C THR A 136 -12.84 -4.04 1.89
N SER A 137 -12.08 -4.69 2.77
CA SER A 137 -10.93 -4.06 3.42
C SER A 137 -9.76 -3.89 2.46
N ALA A 138 -9.24 -2.66 2.41
CA ALA A 138 -8.19 -2.21 1.49
C ALA A 138 -7.03 -1.49 2.21
N SER A 139 -6.81 -1.77 3.50
CA SER A 139 -5.76 -1.16 4.32
C SER A 139 -5.16 -2.14 5.34
N GLY A 140 -4.02 -1.76 5.91
CA GLY A 140 -3.33 -2.49 6.99
C GLY A 140 -2.91 -3.91 6.63
N ILE A 141 -3.17 -4.85 7.55
CA ILE A 141 -2.82 -6.27 7.38
C ILE A 141 -3.50 -6.90 6.16
N TRP A 142 -4.67 -6.40 5.77
CA TRP A 142 -5.45 -6.92 4.65
C TRP A 142 -4.82 -6.62 3.29
N VAL A 143 -3.93 -5.62 3.21
CA VAL A 143 -3.14 -5.31 2.02
C VAL A 143 -1.66 -5.66 2.15
N GLY A 144 -1.34 -6.45 3.18
CA GLY A 144 -0.02 -7.04 3.37
C GLY A 144 0.96 -6.20 4.19
N PHE A 145 0.50 -5.15 4.87
CA PHE A 145 1.29 -4.45 5.88
C PHE A 145 1.26 -5.18 7.23
N GLU A 146 2.08 -4.75 8.18
CA GLU A 146 2.01 -5.28 9.54
C GLU A 146 0.68 -4.92 10.22
N ASN A 147 0.23 -5.76 11.15
CA ASN A 147 -0.96 -5.48 11.94
C ASN A 147 -0.65 -4.39 12.98
N LEU A 148 -0.89 -3.13 12.59
CA LEU A 148 -0.54 -1.93 13.34
C LEU A 148 -1.81 -1.14 13.70
N ASN A 149 -1.69 -0.32 14.75
CA ASN A 149 -2.71 0.65 15.11
C ASN A 149 -2.07 2.06 15.21
N PRO A 150 -2.50 3.05 14.38
CA PRO A 150 -3.49 2.92 13.31
C PRO A 150 -3.00 2.01 12.15
N PRO A 151 -3.90 1.45 11.33
CA PRO A 151 -3.53 0.69 10.13
C PRO A 151 -2.80 1.58 9.10
N VAL A 152 -1.91 0.97 8.33
CA VAL A 152 -1.28 1.65 7.18
C VAL A 152 -2.28 1.75 6.04
N GLN A 153 -2.45 2.94 5.46
CA GLN A 153 -3.31 3.13 4.29
C GLN A 153 -2.90 2.21 3.12
N GLY A 154 -3.88 1.75 2.34
CA GLY A 154 -3.60 1.07 1.08
C GLY A 154 -3.04 2.03 0.02
N ASN A 155 -2.53 1.47 -1.07
CA ASN A 155 -2.11 2.21 -2.26
C ASN A 155 -2.25 1.32 -3.50
N SER A 156 -2.09 1.88 -4.70
CA SER A 156 -2.33 1.14 -5.93
C SER A 156 -1.45 -0.09 -6.13
N GLU A 157 -0.19 -0.05 -5.69
CA GLU A 157 0.70 -1.21 -5.77
C GLU A 157 0.18 -2.36 -4.92
N THR A 158 -0.14 -2.08 -3.66
CA THR A 158 -0.62 -3.09 -2.70
C THR A 158 -2.01 -3.59 -3.05
N GLY A 159 -2.92 -2.70 -3.47
CA GLY A 159 -4.29 -3.04 -3.81
C GLY A 159 -4.39 -3.92 -5.05
N HIS A 160 -3.76 -3.54 -6.17
CA HIS A 160 -3.71 -4.38 -7.38
C HIS A 160 -3.01 -5.71 -7.12
N GLN A 161 -1.95 -5.71 -6.30
CA GLN A 161 -1.29 -6.95 -5.89
C GLN A 161 -2.27 -7.86 -5.14
N GLN A 162 -3.05 -7.37 -4.17
CA GLN A 162 -4.01 -8.22 -3.48
C GLN A 162 -5.14 -8.69 -4.40
N ILE A 163 -5.72 -7.80 -5.22
CA ILE A 163 -6.81 -8.14 -6.16
C ILE A 163 -6.43 -9.32 -7.06
N GLY A 164 -5.18 -9.35 -7.52
CA GLY A 164 -4.67 -10.42 -8.38
C GLY A 164 -4.22 -11.69 -7.65
N ASN A 165 -4.17 -11.71 -6.32
CA ASN A 165 -3.68 -12.87 -5.56
C ASN A 165 -4.84 -13.71 -4.97
N LEU A 166 -4.57 -15.00 -4.80
CA LEU A 166 -5.48 -16.00 -4.20
C LEU A 166 -5.29 -16.13 -2.69
N GLU A 167 -4.29 -15.45 -2.12
CA GLU A 167 -4.01 -15.33 -0.70
C GLU A 167 -3.39 -13.95 -0.43
N MET A 168 -3.37 -13.51 0.83
CA MET A 168 -2.71 -12.25 1.20
C MET A 168 -1.23 -12.32 0.82
N ALA A 169 -0.81 -11.38 -0.02
CA ALA A 169 0.58 -11.23 -0.41
C ALA A 169 1.29 -10.21 0.51
N PRO A 170 2.22 -10.65 1.38
CA PRO A 170 2.82 -9.76 2.35
C PRO A 170 3.75 -8.76 1.66
N GLN A 171 3.67 -7.50 2.08
CA GLN A 171 4.69 -6.50 1.79
C GLN A 171 5.98 -6.85 2.53
N LEU A 172 7.09 -6.29 2.07
CA LEU A 172 8.41 -6.65 2.57
C LEU A 172 8.56 -6.53 4.10
N PRO A 173 8.06 -5.47 4.77
CA PRO A 173 8.14 -5.37 6.23
C PRO A 173 7.43 -6.53 6.94
N LEU A 174 6.21 -6.86 6.51
CA LEU A 174 5.45 -7.98 7.04
C LEU A 174 6.12 -9.32 6.72
N ARG A 175 6.69 -9.49 5.51
CA ARG A 175 7.42 -10.71 5.13
C ARG A 175 8.61 -10.95 6.06
N ILE A 176 9.39 -9.92 6.37
CA ILE A 176 10.50 -10.01 7.33
C ILE A 176 9.96 -10.35 8.72
N SER A 177 8.91 -9.66 9.18
CA SER A 177 8.29 -9.91 10.49
C SER A 177 7.71 -11.32 10.62
N ASN A 178 7.13 -11.88 9.55
CA ASN A 178 6.65 -13.26 9.51
C ASN A 178 7.82 -14.26 9.52
N ALA A 179 8.93 -13.95 8.84
CA ALA A 179 10.14 -14.77 8.89
C ALA A 179 10.76 -14.77 10.30
N ILE A 180 10.67 -13.65 11.04
CA ILE A 180 11.09 -13.59 12.45
C ILE A 180 10.20 -14.48 13.30
N LYS A 181 8.87 -14.36 13.19
CA LYS A 181 7.89 -15.16 13.95
C LYS A 181 8.01 -16.66 13.70
N SER A 182 8.29 -17.07 12.47
CA SER A 182 8.44 -18.49 12.08
C SER A 182 9.82 -19.07 12.37
N GLY A 183 10.82 -18.21 12.64
CA GLY A 183 12.22 -18.59 12.81
C GLY A 183 13.03 -18.62 11.50
N ASP A 184 12.39 -18.49 10.34
CA ASP A 184 13.05 -18.48 9.02
C ASP A 184 14.07 -17.35 8.86
N PHE A 185 13.87 -16.22 9.54
CA PHE A 185 14.84 -15.12 9.58
C PHE A 185 16.20 -15.59 10.09
N PHE A 186 16.22 -16.43 11.12
CA PHE A 186 17.45 -16.94 11.72
C PHE A 186 18.15 -18.01 10.87
N ASN A 187 17.44 -18.57 9.88
CA ASN A 187 17.98 -19.52 8.90
C ASN A 187 18.33 -18.85 7.55
N ASN A 188 18.18 -17.52 7.44
CA ASN A 188 18.41 -16.80 6.19
C ASN A 188 19.86 -16.95 5.71
N THR A 189 20.05 -17.49 4.50
CA THR A 189 21.38 -17.84 3.99
C THR A 189 22.29 -16.64 3.81
N ALA A 190 21.78 -15.50 3.34
CA ALA A 190 22.60 -14.30 3.10
C ALA A 190 23.13 -13.72 4.42
N LEU A 191 22.24 -13.52 5.40
CA LEU A 191 22.64 -13.03 6.73
C LEU A 191 23.61 -13.99 7.42
N ASN A 192 23.29 -15.29 7.44
CA ASN A 192 24.13 -16.28 8.09
C ASN A 192 25.51 -16.41 7.44
N SER A 193 25.58 -16.42 6.11
CA SER A 193 26.86 -16.53 5.39
C SER A 193 27.74 -15.31 5.63
N SER A 194 27.16 -14.11 5.63
CA SER A 194 27.88 -12.86 5.90
C SER A 194 28.44 -12.84 7.33
N ILE A 195 27.60 -13.11 8.33
CA ILE A 195 28.02 -13.11 9.76
C ILE A 195 29.05 -14.20 10.02
N LYS A 196 28.83 -15.41 9.49
CA LYS A 196 29.78 -16.52 9.60
C LYS A 196 31.11 -16.18 8.91
N GLY A 197 31.06 -15.60 7.71
CA GLY A 197 32.24 -15.18 6.96
C GLY A 197 33.07 -14.14 7.71
N ALA A 198 32.44 -13.17 8.38
CA ALA A 198 33.12 -12.23 9.28
C ALA A 198 33.79 -12.97 10.44
N LYS A 199 33.05 -13.85 11.13
CA LYS A 199 33.56 -14.58 12.29
C LYS A 199 34.77 -15.45 11.95
N ASP A 200 34.70 -16.20 10.85
CA ASP A 200 35.75 -17.13 10.43
C ASP A 200 37.08 -16.42 10.11
N ARG A 201 37.01 -15.17 9.65
CA ARG A 201 38.18 -14.33 9.32
C ARG A 201 38.51 -13.27 10.37
N SER A 202 37.83 -13.30 11.51
CA SER A 202 37.95 -12.30 12.59
C SER A 202 37.73 -10.84 12.13
N ALA A 203 36.88 -10.65 11.13
CA ALA A 203 36.47 -9.34 10.65
C ALA A 203 35.30 -8.77 11.48
N THR A 204 35.08 -7.46 11.38
CA THR A 204 33.99 -6.78 12.08
C THR A 204 32.70 -6.86 11.28
N VAL A 205 31.58 -7.11 11.96
CA VAL A 205 30.24 -6.94 11.41
C VAL A 205 29.79 -5.51 11.69
N ASN A 206 29.77 -4.70 10.65
CA ASN A 206 29.23 -3.35 10.66
C ASN A 206 27.79 -3.40 10.17
N PHE A 207 26.88 -2.62 10.75
CA PHE A 207 25.51 -2.53 10.24
C PHE A 207 24.89 -1.16 10.47
N CYS A 208 23.87 -0.82 9.68
CA CYS A 208 23.10 0.42 9.87
C CYS A 208 21.60 0.15 10.00
N PHE A 209 20.92 1.05 10.72
CA PHE A 209 19.49 1.01 10.95
C PHE A 209 18.94 2.42 11.19
N LEU A 210 17.83 2.77 10.51
CA LEU A 210 17.04 3.97 10.82
C LEU A 210 16.29 3.75 12.14
N LEU A 211 16.64 4.54 13.14
CA LEU A 211 16.26 4.37 14.53
C LEU A 211 14.83 4.90 14.80
N SER A 212 13.84 4.16 14.31
CA SER A 212 12.40 4.43 14.46
C SER A 212 11.58 3.13 14.31
N GLY A 213 10.25 3.23 14.32
CA GLY A 213 9.36 2.11 13.99
C GLY A 213 9.15 1.09 15.11
N ILE A 214 9.02 1.54 16.36
CA ILE A 214 8.58 0.70 17.49
C ILE A 214 7.08 0.43 17.36
N SER A 215 6.28 1.46 17.13
CA SER A 215 4.84 1.41 16.92
C SER A 215 4.46 1.73 15.46
N GLY A 216 3.17 1.81 15.15
CA GLY A 216 2.69 2.22 13.82
C GLY A 216 2.73 3.73 13.58
N ALA A 217 2.81 4.53 14.65
CA ALA A 217 2.76 5.99 14.59
C ALA A 217 4.14 6.66 14.60
N ASP A 218 5.23 5.88 14.62
CA ASP A 218 6.57 6.38 14.92
C ASP A 218 7.66 5.90 13.95
N GLY A 219 7.28 5.58 12.72
CA GLY A 219 8.17 5.12 11.66
C GLY A 219 7.55 3.98 10.86
N ARG A 220 8.32 2.92 10.59
CA ARG A 220 7.94 1.74 9.76
C ARG A 220 7.88 1.97 8.26
N VAL A 221 8.42 3.09 7.79
CA VAL A 221 8.54 3.40 6.36
C VAL A 221 9.81 2.81 5.74
N HIS A 222 10.94 2.87 6.45
CA HIS A 222 12.23 2.36 5.97
C HIS A 222 12.81 1.22 6.81
N SER A 223 12.40 1.10 8.07
CA SER A 223 12.93 0.15 9.05
C SER A 223 11.84 -0.22 10.05
N SER A 224 11.99 -1.35 10.75
CA SER A 224 11.07 -1.77 11.81
C SER A 224 11.85 -2.29 13.01
N TRP A 225 11.48 -1.87 14.23
CA TRP A 225 12.29 -2.12 15.42
C TRP A 225 12.49 -3.61 15.71
N ASN A 226 11.47 -4.44 15.46
CA ASN A 226 11.57 -5.89 15.65
C ASN A 226 12.60 -6.54 14.70
N HIS A 227 12.92 -5.91 13.56
CA HIS A 227 13.97 -6.39 12.66
C HIS A 227 15.37 -6.16 13.26
N LEU A 228 15.57 -5.02 13.93
CA LEU A 228 16.79 -4.76 14.69
C LEU A 228 16.93 -5.75 15.85
N GLU A 229 15.87 -6.01 16.60
CA GLU A 229 15.89 -6.97 17.71
C GLU A 229 16.26 -8.39 17.24
N ALA A 230 15.65 -8.85 16.15
CA ALA A 230 15.93 -10.17 15.57
C ALA A 230 17.34 -10.27 14.99
N PHE A 231 17.86 -9.21 14.36
CA PHE A 231 19.25 -9.16 13.93
C PHE A 231 20.21 -9.19 15.14
N LEU A 232 19.86 -8.45 16.20
CA LEU A 232 20.39 -8.50 17.57
C LEU A 232 20.69 -9.93 18.05
N GLU A 233 19.59 -10.67 18.09
CA GLU A 233 19.53 -12.07 18.50
C GLU A 233 20.33 -12.98 17.56
N LEU A 234 20.22 -12.80 16.25
CA LEU A 234 21.01 -13.56 15.28
C LEU A 234 22.52 -13.40 15.53
N VAL A 235 23.00 -12.17 15.72
CA VAL A 235 24.42 -11.87 15.90
C VAL A 235 24.94 -12.38 17.25
N PHE A 236 24.27 -12.03 18.35
CA PHE A 236 24.78 -12.30 19.70
C PHE A 236 24.32 -13.63 20.28
N ASP A 237 23.12 -14.11 19.96
CA ASP A 237 22.58 -15.35 20.52
C ASP A 237 22.80 -16.57 19.62
N HIS A 238 22.70 -16.44 18.30
CA HIS A 238 22.94 -17.57 17.38
C HIS A 238 24.42 -17.70 17.01
N HIS A 239 25.05 -16.60 16.55
CA HIS A 239 26.45 -16.64 16.12
C HIS A 239 27.45 -16.39 17.24
N LYS A 240 27.01 -15.90 18.41
CA LYS A 240 27.86 -15.64 19.58
C LYS A 240 29.08 -14.76 19.25
N LEU A 241 28.90 -13.71 18.45
CA LEU A 241 29.99 -12.76 18.17
C LEU A 241 30.35 -11.99 19.44
N SER A 242 31.64 -11.66 19.59
CA SER A 242 32.08 -10.69 20.59
C SER A 242 31.54 -9.31 20.23
N THR A 243 31.16 -8.53 21.23
CA THR A 243 30.67 -7.15 21.07
C THR A 243 31.73 -6.22 20.46
N ASP A 244 33.01 -6.56 20.59
CA ASP A 244 34.12 -5.82 19.97
C ASP A 244 34.17 -5.96 18.44
N HIS A 245 33.61 -7.06 17.91
CA HIS A 245 33.51 -7.35 16.47
C HIS A 245 32.16 -6.92 15.87
N VAL A 246 31.39 -6.10 16.57
CA VAL A 246 30.09 -5.59 16.10
C VAL A 246 30.05 -4.08 16.24
N GLN A 247 29.73 -3.38 15.14
CA GLN A 247 29.62 -1.93 15.08
C GLN A 247 28.32 -1.50 14.41
N MET A 248 27.61 -0.58 15.04
CA MET A 248 26.31 -0.08 14.61
C MET A 248 26.40 1.40 14.24
N GLN A 249 25.85 1.74 13.07
CA GLN A 249 25.44 3.09 12.72
C GLN A 249 23.94 3.25 13.02
N ALA A 250 23.60 4.07 14.01
CA ALA A 250 22.23 4.51 14.26
C ALA A 250 21.92 5.76 13.40
N ILE A 251 20.97 5.64 12.49
CA ILE A 251 20.52 6.75 11.65
C ILE A 251 19.30 7.37 12.32
N LEU A 252 19.31 8.66 12.63
CA LEU A 252 18.19 9.33 13.30
C LEU A 252 17.12 9.79 12.30
N ASP A 253 15.85 9.61 12.67
CA ASP A 253 14.72 9.77 11.78
C ASP A 253 14.20 11.22 11.69
N GLY A 254 13.31 11.64 12.59
CA GLY A 254 12.78 13.00 12.63
C GLY A 254 11.89 13.41 11.46
N ARG A 255 11.50 12.47 10.58
CA ARG A 255 10.62 12.73 9.44
C ARG A 255 9.45 11.76 9.37
N ASP A 256 9.71 10.46 9.49
CA ASP A 256 8.66 9.45 9.60
C ASP A 256 8.25 9.22 11.07
N SER A 257 8.97 9.87 11.99
CA SER A 257 8.68 10.00 13.42
C SER A 257 8.74 11.48 13.84
N ALA A 258 8.33 11.81 15.07
CA ALA A 258 8.41 13.18 15.58
C ALA A 258 9.84 13.75 15.50
N ILE A 259 9.96 15.05 15.21
CA ILE A 259 11.21 15.70 14.77
C ILE A 259 12.41 15.53 15.70
N ASN A 260 12.19 15.35 17.01
CA ASN A 260 13.23 15.21 18.04
C ASN A 260 13.10 13.90 18.86
N SER A 261 12.43 12.90 18.28
CA SER A 261 12.09 11.62 18.92
C SER A 261 13.29 10.71 19.24
N SER A 262 14.50 11.02 18.78
CA SER A 262 15.71 10.28 19.17
C SER A 262 15.98 10.36 20.68
N ILE A 263 15.70 11.52 21.30
CA ILE A 263 15.94 11.79 22.72
C ILE A 263 14.68 12.19 23.50
N LEU A 264 13.63 12.65 22.84
CA LEU A 264 12.35 13.02 23.47
C LEU A 264 11.29 11.95 23.27
N GLU A 265 10.39 11.81 24.24
CA GLU A 265 9.20 10.99 24.15
C GLU A 265 7.95 11.88 24.13
N GLU A 266 7.09 11.69 23.15
CA GLU A 266 5.82 12.40 23.00
C GLU A 266 4.71 11.38 22.73
N ASN A 267 3.61 11.48 23.48
CA ASN A 267 2.45 10.58 23.33
C ASN A 267 2.79 9.08 23.38
N GLY A 268 3.78 8.69 24.21
CA GLY A 268 4.21 7.29 24.38
C GLY A 268 5.09 6.76 23.23
N SER A 269 5.62 7.65 22.40
CA SER A 269 6.49 7.35 21.27
C SER A 269 7.76 8.21 21.31
N GLY A 270 8.91 7.63 20.91
CA GLY A 270 10.19 8.32 20.85
C GLY A 270 11.20 7.78 21.86
N ASN A 271 12.10 8.65 22.33
CA ASN A 271 13.27 8.32 23.15
C ASN A 271 14.07 7.12 22.59
N PHE A 272 14.20 7.04 21.26
CA PHE A 272 14.71 5.85 20.59
C PHE A 272 16.14 5.47 21.00
N LEU A 273 16.99 6.45 21.33
CA LEU A 273 18.33 6.16 21.87
C LEU A 273 18.28 5.48 23.24
N GLY A 274 17.23 5.69 24.03
CA GLY A 274 17.01 5.02 25.32
C GLY A 274 16.58 3.57 25.13
N HIS A 275 15.68 3.35 24.18
CA HIS A 275 15.31 2.01 23.75
C HIS A 275 16.52 1.24 23.21
N LEU A 276 17.36 1.89 22.39
CA LEU A 276 18.58 1.30 21.86
C LEU A 276 19.58 0.96 22.97
N GLU A 277 19.81 1.86 23.92
CA GLU A 277 20.70 1.63 25.05
C GLU A 277 20.27 0.41 25.88
N LYS A 278 18.97 0.28 26.12
CA LYS A 278 18.38 -0.85 26.84
C LYS A 278 18.53 -2.15 26.04
N LEU A 279 18.24 -2.12 24.73
CA LEU A 279 18.35 -3.27 23.84
C LEU A 279 19.80 -3.79 23.76
N LEU A 280 20.76 -2.91 23.52
CA LEU A 280 22.19 -3.26 23.52
C LEU A 280 22.66 -3.73 24.91
N GLY A 281 22.08 -3.18 25.98
CA GLY A 281 22.31 -3.60 27.36
C GLY A 281 22.02 -5.09 27.60
N LYS A 282 20.98 -5.65 26.97
CA LYS A 282 20.64 -7.09 27.04
C LYS A 282 21.82 -8.00 26.64
N TYR A 283 22.62 -7.55 25.68
CA TYR A 283 23.76 -8.29 25.12
C TYR A 283 25.12 -7.83 25.66
N LYS A 284 25.15 -6.90 26.64
CA LYS A 284 26.37 -6.19 27.08
C LYS A 284 27.11 -5.51 25.90
N ALA A 285 26.35 -5.08 24.91
CA ALA A 285 26.82 -4.59 23.61
C ALA A 285 26.69 -3.06 23.45
N LYS A 286 26.64 -2.30 24.55
CA LYS A 286 26.56 -0.83 24.47
C LYS A 286 27.75 -0.22 23.69
N SER A 287 28.91 -0.87 23.74
CA SER A 287 30.11 -0.51 22.97
C SER A 287 30.00 -0.77 21.46
N SER A 288 28.95 -1.47 21.02
CA SER A 288 28.70 -1.70 19.59
C SER A 288 28.04 -0.51 18.91
N LEU A 289 27.46 0.47 19.63
CA LEU A 289 27.05 1.73 19.00
C LEU A 289 28.31 2.53 18.63
N ALA A 290 28.60 2.61 17.33
CA ALA A 290 29.84 3.20 16.81
C ALA A 290 29.60 4.58 16.18
N TRP A 291 28.46 4.77 15.51
CA TRP A 291 28.15 6.02 14.81
C TRP A 291 26.69 6.42 14.96
N VAL A 292 26.44 7.72 15.03
CA VAL A 292 25.11 8.34 14.99
C VAL A 292 25.11 9.46 13.97
N VAL A 293 24.07 9.52 13.14
CA VAL A 293 23.96 10.52 12.07
C VAL A 293 22.50 10.71 11.68
N GLY A 294 22.09 11.91 11.31
CA GLY A 294 20.75 12.18 10.80
C GLY A 294 20.51 11.60 9.40
N ARG A 295 19.26 11.20 9.11
CA ARG A 295 18.88 10.63 7.81
C ARG A 295 19.10 11.55 6.62
N SER A 296 19.12 12.88 6.81
CA SER A 296 19.43 13.85 5.74
C SER A 296 20.83 13.63 5.15
N THR A 297 21.75 13.02 5.90
CA THR A 297 23.10 12.68 5.46
C THR A 297 23.19 11.21 5.04
N ALA A 298 22.79 10.29 5.91
CA ALA A 298 23.02 8.85 5.71
C ALA A 298 22.05 8.17 4.73
N MET A 299 20.91 8.79 4.43
CA MET A 299 19.81 8.22 3.63
C MET A 299 19.42 9.16 2.48
N ASP A 300 20.45 9.72 1.83
CA ASP A 300 20.32 10.55 0.67
C ASP A 300 19.81 9.77 -0.56
N ARG A 301 18.79 10.30 -1.23
CA ARG A 301 18.23 9.75 -2.48
C ARG A 301 18.47 10.65 -3.70
N ASP A 302 18.99 11.86 -3.47
CA ASP A 302 19.19 12.88 -4.49
C ASP A 302 20.62 12.85 -5.05
N TYR A 303 21.41 11.85 -4.64
CA TYR A 303 22.81 11.63 -5.00
C TYR A 303 23.66 12.89 -4.77
N ARG A 304 23.51 13.50 -3.60
CA ARG A 304 24.34 14.61 -3.13
C ARG A 304 25.67 14.04 -2.61
N GLU A 305 26.73 14.22 -3.39
CA GLU A 305 28.06 13.74 -3.04
C GLU A 305 28.49 14.20 -1.63
N VAL A 306 28.25 15.46 -1.26
CA VAL A 306 28.60 16.00 0.06
C VAL A 306 27.97 15.20 1.21
N ALA A 307 26.72 14.75 1.05
CA ALA A 307 26.03 13.95 2.05
C ALA A 307 26.62 12.53 2.12
N ALA A 308 26.80 11.90 0.96
CA ALA A 308 27.35 10.55 0.86
C ALA A 308 28.79 10.48 1.38
N LYS A 309 29.61 11.49 1.07
CA LYS A 309 30.99 11.63 1.54
C LYS A 309 31.05 11.86 3.05
N ALA A 310 30.19 12.72 3.61
CA ALA A 310 30.17 12.96 5.05
C ALA A 310 29.79 11.71 5.86
N ASP A 311 28.89 10.88 5.33
CA ASP A 311 28.57 9.57 5.90
C ASP A 311 29.71 8.56 5.73
N PHE A 312 30.36 8.53 4.57
CA PHE A 312 31.52 7.67 4.36
C PHE A 312 32.68 8.03 5.28
N ASP A 313 33.02 9.32 5.40
CA ASP A 313 34.08 9.83 6.26
C ASP A 313 33.82 9.44 7.72
N LEU A 314 32.57 9.49 8.18
CA LEU A 314 32.17 8.98 9.50
C LEU A 314 32.53 7.50 9.68
N LEU A 315 32.13 6.66 8.73
CA LEU A 315 32.35 5.22 8.76
C LEU A 315 33.84 4.86 8.66
N THR A 316 34.66 5.69 8.01
CA THR A 316 36.11 5.48 7.86
C THR A 316 36.96 6.23 8.88
N GLY A 317 36.37 6.76 9.95
CA GLY A 317 37.10 7.31 11.10
C GLY A 317 37.45 8.80 11.04
N SER A 318 36.78 9.56 10.18
CA SER A 318 36.89 11.03 10.05
C SER A 318 35.55 11.73 10.40
N PRO A 319 35.04 11.59 11.64
CA PRO A 319 33.74 12.15 12.01
C PRO A 319 33.77 13.68 12.14
N ALA A 320 32.60 14.31 12.07
CA ALA A 320 32.47 15.74 12.40
C ALA A 320 32.60 16.00 13.91
N TYR A 321 32.11 15.06 14.73
CA TYR A 321 32.20 15.11 16.19
C TYR A 321 32.49 13.73 16.78
N ALA A 322 33.13 13.69 17.94
CA ALA A 322 33.37 12.48 18.70
C ALA A 322 32.89 12.64 20.14
N VAL A 323 32.16 11.66 20.67
CA VAL A 323 31.61 11.66 22.04
C VAL A 323 31.80 10.30 22.70
N TYR A 324 31.80 10.25 24.03
CA TYR A 324 31.90 9.00 24.79
C TYR A 324 30.57 8.60 25.44
N GLY A 325 30.01 7.48 24.99
CA GLY A 325 28.80 6.87 25.54
C GLY A 325 27.49 7.64 25.33
N PHE A 326 26.38 7.03 25.78
CA PHE A 326 25.02 7.53 25.54
C PHE A 326 24.74 8.90 26.16
N ASN A 327 25.30 9.19 27.34
CA ASN A 327 25.05 10.46 28.03
C ASN A 327 25.62 11.66 27.26
N GLN A 328 26.88 11.57 26.79
CA GLN A 328 27.48 12.64 26.01
C GLN A 328 26.83 12.75 24.63
N LEU A 329 26.47 11.62 24.02
CA LEU A 329 25.71 11.59 22.77
C LEU A 329 24.37 12.35 22.89
N ARG A 330 23.57 12.04 23.92
CA ARG A 330 22.29 12.72 24.17
C ARG A 330 22.50 14.22 24.40
N SER A 331 23.52 14.60 25.17
CA SER A 331 23.88 16.02 25.36
C SER A 331 24.19 16.69 24.02
N LYS A 332 25.02 16.06 23.18
CA LYS A 332 25.40 16.62 21.88
C LYS A 332 24.20 16.76 20.93
N ILE A 333 23.27 15.81 20.92
CA ILE A 333 22.03 15.90 20.13
C ILE A 333 21.13 17.01 20.68
N SER A 334 21.02 17.14 22.01
CA SER A 334 20.29 18.25 22.63
C SER A 334 20.87 19.62 22.23
N ASP A 335 22.19 19.76 22.17
CA ASP A 335 22.84 20.99 21.70
C ASP A 335 22.44 21.28 20.25
N VAL A 336 22.47 20.27 19.36
CA VAL A 336 22.03 20.40 17.96
C VAL A 336 20.57 20.84 17.86
N HIS A 337 19.69 20.28 18.69
CA HIS A 337 18.28 20.69 18.74
C HIS A 337 18.09 22.12 19.21
N SER A 338 18.92 22.58 20.16
CA SER A 338 18.90 23.97 20.63
C SER A 338 19.33 25.00 19.57
N GLU A 339 20.07 24.56 18.55
CA GLU A 339 20.45 25.37 17.38
C GLU A 339 19.34 25.45 16.30
N GLY A 340 18.17 24.86 16.55
CA GLY A 340 17.04 24.84 15.61
C GLY A 340 17.11 23.76 14.53
N LYS A 341 18.07 22.83 14.65
CA LYS A 341 18.11 21.60 13.84
C LYS A 341 17.30 20.50 14.51
N VAL A 342 16.99 19.44 13.77
CA VAL A 342 16.18 18.30 14.23
C VAL A 342 16.92 16.98 13.98
N ASP A 343 16.34 15.84 14.39
CA ASP A 343 16.98 14.52 14.31
C ASP A 343 17.54 14.20 12.91
N GLN A 344 16.79 14.50 11.84
CA GLN A 344 17.24 14.25 10.47
C GLN A 344 18.52 15.01 10.10
N ASP A 345 18.80 16.14 10.78
CA ASP A 345 19.90 17.07 10.50
C ASP A 345 21.08 16.91 11.46
N VAL A 346 21.02 15.91 12.36
CA VAL A 346 22.11 15.61 13.29
C VAL A 346 23.38 15.29 12.50
N PRO A 347 24.51 15.98 12.77
CA PRO A 347 25.74 15.78 12.04
C PRO A 347 26.35 14.40 12.32
N PRO A 348 27.32 13.95 11.49
CA PRO A 348 28.07 12.73 11.76
C PRO A 348 28.81 12.73 13.12
N ILE A 349 28.39 11.88 14.04
CA ILE A 349 28.96 11.72 15.39
C ILE A 349 29.52 10.31 15.55
N ALA A 350 30.80 10.17 15.86
CA ALA A 350 31.39 8.90 16.28
C ALA A 350 31.31 8.74 17.80
N ILE A 351 31.08 7.51 18.25
CA ILE A 351 31.11 7.12 19.65
C ILE A 351 32.48 6.49 19.92
N THR A 352 33.31 7.16 20.70
CA THR A 352 34.67 6.69 20.98
C THR A 352 34.66 5.43 21.84
N ARG A 353 35.67 4.57 21.63
CA ARG A 353 35.92 3.41 22.48
C ARG A 353 36.46 3.86 23.84
N SER A 354 36.51 2.93 24.80
CA SER A 354 37.02 3.22 26.16
C SER A 354 38.49 3.67 26.19
N ASP A 355 39.27 3.31 25.17
CA ASP A 355 40.66 3.74 24.99
C ASP A 355 40.79 5.08 24.24
N GLY A 356 39.66 5.70 23.86
CA GLY A 356 39.62 6.95 23.10
C GLY A 356 39.73 6.78 21.59
N SER A 357 39.90 5.56 21.07
CA SER A 357 39.95 5.32 19.62
C SER A 357 38.61 5.61 18.93
N ILE A 358 38.68 6.08 17.68
CA ILE A 358 37.51 6.30 16.82
C ILE A 358 37.20 4.99 16.10
N PRO A 359 35.96 4.47 16.17
CA PRO A 359 35.58 3.29 15.41
C PRO A 359 35.64 3.57 13.90
N MET A 360 36.13 2.60 13.15
CA MET A 360 36.24 2.67 11.69
C MET A 360 35.97 1.30 11.06
N ILE A 361 35.35 1.32 9.89
CA ILE A 361 35.27 0.16 9.00
C ILE A 361 36.66 -0.13 8.44
N SER A 362 37.03 -1.41 8.43
CA SER A 362 38.31 -1.90 7.93
C SER A 362 38.16 -2.68 6.64
N ARG A 363 39.29 -2.86 5.94
CA ARG A 363 39.34 -3.66 4.72
C ARG A 363 38.90 -5.10 5.01
N GLY A 364 37.99 -5.62 4.20
CA GLY A 364 37.48 -6.96 4.36
C GLY A 364 36.59 -7.11 5.58
N ASP A 365 35.94 -6.05 6.07
CA ASP A 365 34.82 -6.14 7.00
C ASP A 365 33.51 -6.57 6.30
N VAL A 366 32.50 -6.92 7.10
CA VAL A 366 31.12 -7.12 6.64
C VAL A 366 30.33 -5.84 6.89
N PHE A 367 29.45 -5.46 5.95
CA PHE A 367 28.48 -4.38 6.14
C PHE A 367 27.06 -4.88 5.87
N ILE A 368 26.17 -4.75 6.85
CA ILE A 368 24.76 -5.18 6.76
C ILE A 368 23.84 -3.97 6.83
N ASN A 369 22.99 -3.76 5.82
CA ASN A 369 21.98 -2.72 5.85
C ASN A 369 20.60 -3.31 6.21
N LEU A 370 20.05 -2.87 7.35
CA LEU A 370 18.76 -3.38 7.87
C LEU A 370 17.55 -2.55 7.43
N ASN A 371 17.73 -1.52 6.61
CA ASN A 371 16.62 -0.70 6.11
C ASN A 371 15.99 -1.37 4.88
N PHE A 372 14.72 -1.74 4.93
CA PHE A 372 14.07 -2.52 3.86
C PHE A 372 13.62 -1.70 2.66
N ARG A 373 13.48 -0.37 2.79
CA ARG A 373 13.04 0.49 1.68
C ARG A 373 14.25 1.02 0.91
N SER A 374 14.30 0.71 -0.38
CA SER A 374 15.50 0.76 -1.22
C SER A 374 15.97 2.16 -1.65
N ASP A 375 15.05 3.05 -1.99
CA ASP A 375 15.33 4.35 -2.63
C ASP A 375 16.45 5.16 -1.94
N ARG A 376 16.42 5.22 -0.61
CA ARG A 376 17.38 5.97 0.20
C ARG A 376 18.66 5.20 0.57
N GLN A 377 18.75 3.92 0.23
CA GLN A 377 19.91 3.09 0.56
C GLN A 377 20.90 2.98 -0.59
N ARG A 378 20.44 3.23 -1.83
CA ARG A 378 21.24 3.06 -3.05
C ARG A 378 22.55 3.84 -3.04
N SER A 379 22.50 5.13 -2.70
CA SER A 379 23.70 5.99 -2.68
C SER A 379 24.76 5.46 -1.70
N LYS A 380 24.38 5.17 -0.45
CA LYS A 380 25.27 4.60 0.57
C LYS A 380 25.87 3.26 0.13
N ILE A 381 25.04 2.33 -0.33
CA ILE A 381 25.51 1.00 -0.76
C ILE A 381 26.42 1.11 -1.97
N ALA A 382 26.11 1.97 -2.92
CA ALA A 382 26.96 2.20 -4.08
C ALA A 382 28.33 2.79 -3.70
N VAL A 383 28.39 3.71 -2.72
CA VAL A 383 29.66 4.21 -2.18
C VAL A 383 30.46 3.06 -1.56
N LEU A 384 29.87 2.30 -0.63
CA LEU A 384 30.56 1.22 0.08
C LEU A 384 31.01 0.08 -0.85
N ALA A 385 30.29 -0.16 -1.94
CA ALA A 385 30.62 -1.15 -2.97
C ALA A 385 31.59 -0.63 -4.04
N SER A 386 32.04 0.63 -3.94
CA SER A 386 32.81 1.32 -4.99
C SER A 386 32.13 1.24 -6.38
N ALA A 387 30.81 1.36 -6.41
CA ALA A 387 29.98 1.34 -7.63
C ALA A 387 30.01 2.70 -8.36
N ILE A 388 31.21 3.11 -8.78
CA ILE A 388 31.50 4.44 -9.32
C ILE A 388 30.62 4.78 -10.54
N ASP A 389 30.51 3.87 -11.50
CA ASP A 389 29.71 4.10 -12.72
C ASP A 389 28.23 4.35 -12.39
N PHE A 390 27.71 3.64 -11.39
CA PHE A 390 26.32 3.78 -10.95
C PHE A 390 26.09 5.16 -10.31
N LEU A 391 26.99 5.59 -9.41
CA LEU A 391 26.91 6.90 -8.76
C LEU A 391 27.01 8.06 -9.77
N LYS A 392 27.93 7.96 -10.74
CA LYS A 392 28.06 8.95 -11.81
C LYS A 392 26.78 9.05 -12.62
N SER A 393 26.29 7.92 -13.12
CA SER A 393 25.06 7.86 -13.92
C SER A 393 23.88 8.46 -13.16
N GLU A 394 23.60 7.99 -11.94
CA GLU A 394 22.47 8.48 -11.15
C GLU A 394 22.59 9.95 -10.76
N GLY A 395 23.81 10.42 -10.51
CA GLY A 395 24.12 11.84 -10.28
C GLY A 395 23.82 12.68 -11.52
N GLU A 396 24.33 12.29 -12.68
CA GLU A 396 24.16 13.02 -13.95
C GLU A 396 22.67 13.15 -14.34
N HIS A 397 21.88 12.08 -14.16
CA HIS A 397 20.42 12.11 -14.37
C HIS A 397 19.71 13.13 -13.47
N ARG A 398 20.33 13.56 -12.38
CA ARG A 398 19.83 14.55 -11.41
C ARG A 398 20.58 15.88 -11.47
N GLY A 399 21.41 16.09 -12.50
CA GLY A 399 22.23 17.28 -12.66
C GLY A 399 23.31 17.45 -11.58
N LYS A 400 23.80 16.34 -11.02
CA LYS A 400 24.88 16.31 -10.01
C LYS A 400 26.12 15.68 -10.61
N TYR A 401 27.27 16.28 -10.33
CA TYR A 401 28.59 15.74 -10.69
C TYR A 401 29.26 15.22 -9.43
N TRP A 402 29.90 14.06 -9.53
CA TRP A 402 30.61 13.42 -8.42
C TRP A 402 32.12 13.42 -8.68
N ASP A 403 32.89 13.87 -7.68
CA ASP A 403 34.31 13.53 -7.59
C ASP A 403 34.45 12.04 -7.22
N THR A 404 35.32 11.34 -7.94
CA THR A 404 35.43 9.88 -7.84
C THR A 404 36.77 9.40 -7.30
N ASP A 405 37.67 10.32 -6.95
CA ASP A 405 38.99 10.00 -6.46
C ASP A 405 38.94 9.25 -5.11
N TRP A 406 37.98 9.59 -4.25
CA TRP A 406 37.82 8.97 -2.93
C TRP A 406 36.99 7.66 -2.95
N LEU A 407 36.29 7.36 -4.05
CA LEU A 407 35.44 6.17 -4.17
C LEU A 407 36.24 4.87 -4.40
N ASN A 408 37.49 4.97 -4.82
CA ASN A 408 38.42 3.84 -4.94
C ASN A 408 39.14 3.54 -3.61
N HIS A 409 38.37 3.39 -2.53
CA HIS A 409 38.89 3.30 -1.16
C HIS A 409 39.48 1.92 -0.79
N GLY A 410 39.28 0.87 -1.60
CA GLY A 410 39.90 -0.44 -1.39
C GLY A 410 39.42 -1.20 -0.14
N LEU A 411 38.24 -0.84 0.39
CA LEU A 411 37.68 -1.50 1.58
C LEU A 411 37.29 -2.95 1.29
N ASN A 412 36.88 -3.29 0.07
CA ASN A 412 36.51 -4.65 -0.35
C ASN A 412 35.57 -5.32 0.67
N LEU A 413 34.47 -4.65 0.98
CA LEU A 413 33.51 -5.10 1.98
C LEU A 413 32.68 -6.27 1.45
N ASP A 414 32.33 -7.17 2.36
CA ASP A 414 31.28 -8.16 2.14
C ASP A 414 29.94 -7.52 2.54
N ILE A 415 29.12 -7.17 1.55
CA ILE A 415 27.91 -6.37 1.76
C ILE A 415 26.68 -7.26 1.66
N CYS A 416 25.83 -7.19 2.69
CA CYS A 416 24.51 -7.81 2.71
C CYS A 416 23.44 -6.76 2.95
N THR A 417 22.39 -6.75 2.14
CA THR A 417 21.24 -5.88 2.33
C THR A 417 20.04 -6.70 2.77
N ILE A 418 19.18 -6.14 3.64
CA ILE A 418 17.97 -6.84 4.07
C ILE A 418 16.99 -7.04 2.90
N ALA A 419 17.03 -6.12 1.92
CA ALA A 419 16.16 -6.06 0.76
C ALA A 419 16.98 -5.82 -0.52
N GLU A 420 16.38 -6.15 -1.66
CA GLU A 420 16.93 -5.80 -2.98
C GLU A 420 16.84 -4.28 -3.17
N TYR A 421 17.96 -3.63 -3.47
CA TYR A 421 17.98 -2.17 -3.63
C TYR A 421 18.05 -1.72 -5.08
N HIS A 422 18.86 -2.40 -5.89
CA HIS A 422 18.97 -2.16 -7.32
C HIS A 422 19.69 -3.36 -7.96
N PRO A 423 19.14 -4.00 -9.02
CA PRO A 423 19.65 -5.27 -9.58
C PRO A 423 21.17 -5.28 -9.90
N ILE A 424 21.73 -4.13 -10.28
CA ILE A 424 23.18 -3.99 -10.55
C ILE A 424 24.06 -4.35 -9.35
N PHE A 425 23.56 -4.17 -8.12
CA PHE A 425 24.32 -4.40 -6.89
C PHE A 425 24.61 -5.89 -6.70
N GLU A 426 23.62 -6.72 -6.94
CA GLU A 426 23.73 -8.16 -6.96
C GLU A 426 24.56 -8.61 -8.18
N ASP A 427 24.19 -8.15 -9.39
CA ASP A 427 24.75 -8.63 -10.66
C ASP A 427 26.23 -8.27 -10.88
N LYS A 428 26.64 -7.04 -10.54
CA LYS A 428 27.98 -6.51 -10.83
C LYS A 428 28.88 -6.41 -9.60
N TYR A 429 28.31 -6.20 -8.42
CA TYR A 429 29.08 -5.92 -7.20
C TYR A 429 29.00 -7.05 -6.16
N GLY A 430 28.30 -8.16 -6.45
CA GLY A 430 28.27 -9.34 -5.59
C GLY A 430 27.59 -9.09 -4.24
N ILE A 431 26.70 -8.09 -4.17
CA ILE A 431 25.97 -7.76 -2.94
C ILE A 431 24.94 -8.86 -2.68
N SER A 432 24.93 -9.38 -1.45
CA SER A 432 23.96 -10.40 -1.04
C SER A 432 22.67 -9.78 -0.54
N VAL A 433 21.53 -10.43 -0.81
CA VAL A 433 20.20 -9.95 -0.38
C VAL A 433 19.51 -10.97 0.50
N ALA A 434 19.09 -10.55 1.70
CA ALA A 434 18.38 -11.42 2.63
C ALA A 434 16.96 -11.75 2.15
N PHE A 435 16.19 -10.75 1.72
CA PHE A 435 14.82 -10.93 1.24
C PHE A 435 14.67 -10.39 -0.19
N PRO A 436 15.05 -11.17 -1.22
CA PRO A 436 14.98 -10.74 -2.61
C PRO A 436 13.54 -10.56 -3.08
N THR A 437 13.32 -9.70 -4.08
CA THR A 437 12.01 -9.55 -4.70
C THR A 437 11.68 -10.84 -5.46
N ALA A 438 10.51 -11.41 -5.19
CA ALA A 438 10.10 -12.65 -5.83
C ALA A 438 8.64 -12.54 -6.31
N PRO A 439 8.31 -13.11 -7.49
CA PRO A 439 6.94 -13.23 -7.93
C PRO A 439 6.08 -14.03 -6.93
N HIS A 440 4.84 -13.60 -6.74
CA HIS A 440 3.89 -14.28 -5.85
C HIS A 440 3.41 -15.58 -6.51
N LYS A 441 3.65 -16.72 -5.85
CA LYS A 441 3.28 -18.04 -6.40
C LYS A 441 1.76 -18.26 -6.41
N GLN A 442 1.06 -17.81 -5.37
CA GLN A 442 -0.39 -17.90 -5.25
C GLN A 442 -1.09 -16.69 -5.90
N ASN A 443 -0.70 -16.38 -7.14
CA ASN A 443 -1.29 -15.31 -7.95
C ASN A 443 -2.23 -15.91 -9.01
N PHE A 444 -3.39 -15.30 -9.21
CA PHE A 444 -4.42 -15.76 -10.13
C PHE A 444 -3.93 -15.83 -11.58
N PHE A 445 -3.30 -14.76 -12.07
CA PHE A 445 -2.77 -14.70 -13.44
C PHE A 445 -1.55 -15.61 -13.63
N ALA A 446 -0.77 -15.82 -12.57
CA ALA A 446 0.33 -16.78 -12.59
C ALA A 446 -0.14 -18.23 -12.71
N GLN A 447 -1.35 -18.53 -12.22
CA GLN A 447 -1.99 -19.84 -12.29
C GLN A 447 -3.06 -19.89 -13.39
N TRP A 448 -3.13 -18.88 -14.26
CA TRP A 448 -4.14 -18.80 -15.31
C TRP A 448 -4.17 -20.04 -16.22
N PRO A 449 -3.01 -20.56 -16.70
CA PRO A 449 -3.00 -21.77 -17.52
C PRO A 449 -3.57 -23.01 -16.79
N GLU A 450 -3.36 -23.11 -15.48
CA GLU A 450 -3.86 -24.22 -14.67
C GLU A 450 -5.33 -24.08 -14.28
N LEU A 451 -5.78 -22.85 -14.04
CA LEU A 451 -7.13 -22.54 -13.52
C LEU A 451 -8.16 -22.33 -14.63
N VAL A 452 -7.75 -21.74 -15.75
CA VAL A 452 -8.66 -21.32 -16.84
C VAL A 452 -8.25 -21.93 -18.19
N GLY A 453 -6.97 -22.25 -18.37
CA GLY A 453 -6.43 -22.83 -19.61
C GLY A 453 -5.80 -21.78 -20.53
N ASP A 454 -5.85 -22.03 -21.84
CA ASP A 454 -5.27 -21.13 -22.85
C ASP A 454 -6.24 -20.02 -23.31
N ASP A 455 -7.34 -19.81 -22.58
CA ASP A 455 -8.31 -18.76 -22.90
C ASP A 455 -7.66 -17.37 -22.73
N GLU A 456 -8.03 -16.41 -23.58
CA GLU A 456 -7.47 -15.06 -23.58
C GLU A 456 -7.98 -14.21 -22.42
N TYR A 457 -7.13 -13.35 -21.86
CA TYR A 457 -7.55 -12.22 -21.04
C TYR A 457 -6.97 -10.89 -21.55
N THR A 458 -7.75 -9.83 -21.40
CA THR A 458 -7.37 -8.47 -21.81
C THR A 458 -7.18 -7.57 -20.59
N LEU A 459 -6.11 -6.79 -20.58
CA LEU A 459 -5.79 -5.78 -19.57
C LEU A 459 -5.89 -4.38 -20.21
N VAL A 460 -6.74 -3.52 -19.65
CA VAL A 460 -7.01 -2.17 -20.16
C VAL A 460 -6.65 -1.14 -19.11
N ALA A 461 -5.74 -0.23 -19.41
CA ALA A 461 -5.37 0.86 -18.50
C ALA A 461 -4.82 2.05 -19.27
N GLU A 462 -4.79 3.21 -18.62
CA GLU A 462 -3.96 4.30 -19.10
C GLU A 462 -2.51 4.15 -18.63
N SER A 463 -1.56 4.83 -19.29
CA SER A 463 -0.13 4.61 -19.06
C SER A 463 0.31 4.80 -17.60
N VAL A 464 -0.29 5.74 -16.85
CA VAL A 464 0.06 5.98 -15.44
C VAL A 464 -0.33 4.80 -14.53
N LYS A 465 -1.32 3.97 -14.91
CA LYS A 465 -1.73 2.77 -14.19
C LYS A 465 -1.44 1.45 -14.92
N ALA A 466 -0.67 1.47 -16.01
CA ALA A 466 -0.35 0.28 -16.79
C ALA A 466 0.47 -0.77 -16.01
N SER A 467 1.38 -0.34 -15.14
CA SER A 467 2.13 -1.25 -14.25
C SER A 467 1.23 -1.86 -13.17
N HIS A 468 0.26 -1.10 -12.66
CA HIS A 468 -0.72 -1.55 -11.67
C HIS A 468 -1.63 -2.63 -12.26
N MET A 469 -2.23 -2.37 -13.42
CA MET A 469 -3.03 -3.33 -14.18
C MET A 469 -2.20 -4.42 -14.88
N GLY A 470 -0.88 -4.45 -14.66
CA GLY A 470 0.06 -5.40 -15.25
C GLY A 470 0.96 -6.07 -14.21
N TYR A 471 2.15 -5.51 -13.99
CA TYR A 471 3.18 -6.06 -13.10
C TYR A 471 2.64 -6.41 -11.70
N PHE A 472 1.90 -5.49 -11.06
CA PHE A 472 1.39 -5.71 -9.70
C PHE A 472 0.23 -6.71 -9.68
N LEU A 473 -0.75 -6.56 -10.57
CA LEU A 473 -1.88 -7.48 -10.72
C LEU A 473 -1.44 -8.94 -10.99
N ARG A 474 -0.37 -9.13 -11.78
CA ARG A 474 0.25 -10.45 -12.03
C ARG A 474 1.21 -10.93 -10.93
N GLY A 475 1.20 -10.27 -9.78
CA GLY A 475 1.98 -10.67 -8.62
C GLY A 475 3.48 -10.52 -8.85
N ARG A 476 3.90 -9.33 -9.32
CA ARG A 476 5.30 -8.95 -9.58
C ARG A 476 5.92 -9.69 -10.76
N ARG A 477 5.17 -9.79 -11.86
CA ARG A 477 5.62 -10.42 -13.11
C ARG A 477 5.49 -9.46 -14.29
N GLU A 478 6.61 -9.21 -14.95
CA GLU A 478 6.65 -8.36 -16.14
C GLU A 478 5.90 -9.01 -17.32
N ASN A 479 6.15 -10.31 -17.51
CA ASN A 479 5.55 -11.12 -18.58
C ASN A 479 4.41 -11.99 -18.05
N PRO A 480 3.42 -12.34 -18.90
CA PRO A 480 2.38 -13.30 -18.54
C PRO A 480 2.97 -14.68 -18.22
N ALA A 481 2.18 -15.52 -17.53
CA ALA A 481 2.54 -16.93 -17.32
C ALA A 481 2.75 -17.66 -18.64
N GLU A 482 3.57 -18.72 -18.64
CA GLU A 482 3.80 -19.52 -19.83
C GLU A 482 2.46 -20.07 -20.36
N ARG A 483 2.23 -20.01 -21.67
CA ARG A 483 0.97 -20.35 -22.38
C ARG A 483 -0.21 -19.39 -22.22
N ALA A 484 -0.19 -18.48 -21.25
CA ALA A 484 -1.28 -17.52 -21.10
C ALA A 484 -1.35 -16.57 -22.31
N GLN A 485 -2.56 -16.35 -22.83
CA GLN A 485 -2.84 -15.43 -23.93
C GLN A 485 -3.28 -14.08 -23.34
N GLU A 486 -2.36 -13.11 -23.31
CA GLU A 486 -2.59 -11.78 -22.76
C GLU A 486 -2.61 -10.72 -23.86
N ILE A 487 -3.64 -9.87 -23.84
CA ILE A 487 -3.70 -8.64 -24.64
C ILE A 487 -3.61 -7.44 -23.69
N ARG A 488 -2.81 -6.44 -24.06
CA ARG A 488 -2.72 -5.16 -23.34
C ARG A 488 -3.23 -4.03 -24.22
N LEU A 489 -4.22 -3.30 -23.74
CA LEU A 489 -4.73 -2.06 -24.33
C LEU A 489 -4.29 -0.91 -23.42
N ILE A 490 -3.22 -0.22 -23.81
CA ILE A 490 -2.65 0.89 -23.03
C ILE A 490 -2.92 2.21 -23.75
N THR A 491 -3.79 3.03 -23.16
CA THR A 491 -4.05 4.38 -23.65
C THR A 491 -3.05 5.36 -23.03
N PRO A 492 -2.31 6.17 -23.80
CA PRO A 492 -1.43 7.18 -23.22
C PRO A 492 -2.21 8.19 -22.35
N SER A 493 -1.75 8.38 -21.11
CA SER A 493 -2.23 9.45 -20.22
C SER A 493 -1.92 10.82 -20.83
N HIS A 494 -2.56 11.87 -20.33
CA HIS A 494 -2.28 13.24 -20.76
C HIS A 494 -0.80 13.60 -20.55
N SER A 495 -0.25 14.37 -21.47
CA SER A 495 1.17 14.74 -21.53
C SER A 495 1.35 16.25 -21.72
N GLU A 496 2.57 16.72 -21.95
CA GLU A 496 2.87 18.12 -22.23
C GLU A 496 2.03 18.69 -23.39
N ASN A 497 1.71 17.86 -24.39
CA ASN A 497 0.84 18.26 -25.52
C ASN A 497 -0.61 18.56 -25.09
N ASP A 498 -1.03 18.03 -23.95
CA ASP A 498 -2.33 18.26 -23.32
C ASP A 498 -2.25 19.35 -22.23
N GLY A 499 -1.07 19.93 -21.99
CA GLY A 499 -0.82 20.89 -20.90
C GLY A 499 -0.50 20.26 -19.55
N VAL A 500 -0.19 18.95 -19.50
CA VAL A 500 0.12 18.22 -18.27
C VAL A 500 1.63 17.95 -18.21
N GLU A 501 2.34 18.63 -17.31
CA GLU A 501 3.78 18.46 -17.12
C GLU A 501 4.10 17.45 -16.01
N SER A 502 3.21 17.32 -15.04
CA SER A 502 3.36 16.44 -13.88
C SER A 502 2.02 15.95 -13.34
N ASP A 503 2.06 15.03 -12.38
CA ASP A 503 0.85 14.48 -11.75
C ASP A 503 0.00 15.57 -11.06
N THR A 504 0.62 16.70 -10.66
CA THR A 504 -0.11 17.81 -10.05
C THR A 504 -0.96 18.61 -11.05
N ASP A 505 -0.79 18.37 -12.36
CA ASP A 505 -1.50 19.09 -13.44
C ASP A 505 -2.69 18.30 -14.00
N PHE A 506 -2.95 17.08 -13.51
CA PHE A 506 -4.11 16.28 -13.96
C PHE A 506 -5.46 16.96 -13.74
N TYR A 507 -5.54 17.99 -12.88
CA TYR A 507 -6.74 18.82 -12.72
C TYR A 507 -7.19 19.51 -14.02
N ILE A 508 -6.30 19.66 -15.02
CA ILE A 508 -6.63 20.24 -16.34
C ILE A 508 -7.59 19.33 -17.11
N HIS A 509 -7.44 18.01 -16.95
CA HIS A 509 -8.28 16.97 -17.55
C HIS A 509 -8.74 16.01 -16.46
N PRO A 510 -9.69 16.42 -15.58
CA PRO A 510 -10.00 15.69 -14.36
C PRO A 510 -10.66 14.32 -14.61
N GLU A 511 -11.28 14.13 -15.77
CA GLU A 511 -11.80 12.82 -16.19
C GLU A 511 -10.69 11.88 -16.72
N MET A 512 -9.48 12.41 -16.90
CA MET A 512 -8.33 11.73 -17.51
C MET A 512 -8.73 11.01 -18.80
N ARG A 513 -8.27 9.76 -18.98
CA ARG A 513 -8.63 8.92 -20.14
C ARG A 513 -9.82 8.00 -19.86
N THR A 514 -10.64 8.30 -18.85
CA THR A 514 -11.75 7.41 -18.42
C THR A 514 -12.70 7.05 -19.57
N ARG A 515 -12.97 7.99 -20.48
CA ARG A 515 -13.84 7.76 -21.65
C ARG A 515 -13.20 6.78 -22.64
N GLU A 516 -11.93 6.95 -22.95
CA GLU A 516 -11.15 6.10 -23.84
C GLU A 516 -11.06 4.68 -23.28
N ILE A 517 -10.71 4.54 -22.00
CA ILE A 517 -10.68 3.25 -21.30
C ILE A 517 -12.06 2.56 -21.34
N THR A 518 -13.14 3.30 -21.09
CA THR A 518 -14.51 2.76 -21.18
C THR A 518 -14.81 2.21 -22.58
N ASN A 519 -14.42 2.94 -23.62
CA ASN A 519 -14.62 2.51 -25.01
C ASN A 519 -13.82 1.25 -25.34
N ASP A 520 -12.57 1.16 -24.89
CA ASP A 520 -11.71 -0.01 -25.10
C ASP A 520 -12.30 -1.25 -24.42
N VAL A 521 -12.80 -1.12 -23.19
CA VAL A 521 -13.48 -2.22 -22.48
C VAL A 521 -14.74 -2.67 -23.22
N ILE A 522 -15.60 -1.72 -23.62
CA ILE A 522 -16.83 -2.03 -24.38
C ILE A 522 -16.48 -2.71 -25.71
N GLN A 523 -15.40 -2.28 -26.38
CA GLN A 523 -14.96 -2.88 -27.63
C GLN A 523 -14.39 -4.29 -27.43
N ALA A 524 -13.65 -4.53 -26.35
CA ALA A 524 -13.18 -5.87 -25.97
C ALA A 524 -14.36 -6.81 -25.67
N ILE A 525 -15.39 -6.32 -24.95
CA ILE A 525 -16.63 -7.06 -24.70
C ILE A 525 -17.31 -7.46 -26.02
N LYS A 526 -17.45 -6.52 -26.96
CA LYS A 526 -18.09 -6.76 -28.28
C LYS A 526 -17.29 -7.74 -29.15
N THR A 527 -15.97 -7.69 -29.07
CA THR A 527 -15.07 -8.57 -29.84
C THR A 527 -15.20 -10.02 -29.37
N ASN A 528 -15.52 -10.21 -28.09
CA ASN A 528 -15.89 -11.50 -27.50
C ASN A 528 -14.82 -12.61 -27.64
N THR A 529 -13.54 -12.24 -27.68
CA THR A 529 -12.40 -13.18 -27.69
C THR A 529 -11.92 -13.50 -26.28
N SER A 530 -11.82 -12.48 -25.42
CA SER A 530 -11.31 -12.65 -24.06
C SER A 530 -12.36 -13.24 -23.11
N ARG A 531 -11.93 -14.24 -22.33
CA ARG A 531 -12.71 -14.83 -21.22
C ARG A 531 -12.74 -13.91 -20.00
N LEU A 532 -11.69 -13.11 -19.79
CA LEU A 532 -11.63 -12.08 -18.77
C LEU A 532 -11.15 -10.76 -19.37
N ILE A 533 -11.81 -9.66 -19.00
CA ILE A 533 -11.37 -8.30 -19.30
C ILE A 533 -11.17 -7.58 -17.98
N CYS A 534 -9.95 -7.13 -17.70
CA CYS A 534 -9.64 -6.31 -16.53
C CYS A 534 -9.39 -4.88 -16.98
N CYS A 535 -9.92 -3.91 -16.25
CA CYS A 535 -9.64 -2.50 -16.51
C CYS A 535 -9.36 -1.69 -15.26
N ASN A 536 -8.55 -0.64 -15.41
CA ASN A 536 -8.27 0.35 -14.38
C ASN A 536 -8.97 1.68 -14.71
N ILE A 537 -9.61 2.31 -13.73
CA ILE A 537 -10.12 3.69 -13.82
C ILE A 537 -9.35 4.57 -12.83
N ALA A 538 -8.39 5.34 -13.35
CA ALA A 538 -7.38 6.05 -12.55
C ALA A 538 -7.85 7.39 -11.95
N ALA A 539 -8.83 8.04 -12.59
CA ALA A 539 -9.21 9.43 -12.30
C ALA A 539 -9.49 9.75 -10.83
N PRO A 540 -10.22 8.91 -10.05
CA PRO A 540 -10.54 9.28 -8.68
C PRO A 540 -9.30 9.39 -7.77
N ASP A 541 -8.27 8.57 -7.95
CA ASP A 541 -7.03 8.64 -7.18
C ASP A 541 -6.13 9.79 -7.62
N MET A 542 -5.87 9.91 -8.92
CA MET A 542 -4.95 10.91 -9.45
C MET A 542 -5.42 12.34 -9.17
N VAL A 543 -6.74 12.58 -9.23
CA VAL A 543 -7.32 13.88 -8.86
C VAL A 543 -7.57 13.97 -7.36
N GLY A 544 -7.80 12.85 -6.65
CA GLY A 544 -7.90 12.80 -5.19
C GLY A 544 -6.63 13.32 -4.51
N HIS A 545 -5.45 13.01 -5.05
CA HIS A 545 -4.17 13.56 -4.59
C HIS A 545 -4.06 15.10 -4.65
N LEU A 546 -4.97 15.76 -5.37
CA LEU A 546 -5.02 17.22 -5.51
C LEU A 546 -6.03 17.87 -4.56
N LEU A 547 -6.68 17.09 -3.69
CA LEU A 547 -7.53 17.60 -2.61
C LEU A 547 -6.68 18.16 -1.47
N PRO A 548 -7.16 19.20 -0.76
CA PRO A 548 -8.49 19.82 -0.88
C PRO A 548 -8.62 20.86 -2.00
N ASP A 549 -7.52 21.23 -2.66
CA ASP A 549 -7.46 22.41 -3.54
C ASP A 549 -8.25 22.24 -4.84
N ARG A 550 -8.44 21.01 -5.32
CA ARG A 550 -9.10 20.68 -6.60
C ARG A 550 -10.44 19.95 -6.43
N TYR A 551 -11.26 20.44 -5.51
CA TYR A 551 -12.55 19.80 -5.16
C TYR A 551 -13.55 19.67 -6.31
N GLU A 552 -13.72 20.70 -7.14
CA GLU A 552 -14.65 20.63 -8.29
C GLU A 552 -14.17 19.62 -9.34
N GLN A 553 -12.85 19.56 -9.55
CA GLN A 553 -12.22 18.57 -10.42
C GLN A 553 -12.39 17.15 -9.86
N ALA A 554 -12.25 16.96 -8.55
CA ALA A 554 -12.50 15.67 -7.91
C ALA A 554 -13.95 15.20 -8.10
N LYS A 555 -14.95 16.10 -8.00
CA LYS A 555 -16.35 15.77 -8.36
C LYS A 555 -16.48 15.34 -9.83
N SER A 556 -15.76 15.99 -10.75
CA SER A 556 -15.75 15.59 -12.16
C SER A 556 -15.13 14.21 -12.38
N ALA A 557 -13.99 13.94 -11.75
CA ALA A 557 -13.30 12.65 -11.79
C ALA A 557 -14.20 11.52 -11.28
N TYR A 558 -14.84 11.70 -10.11
CA TYR A 558 -15.77 10.72 -9.55
C TYR A 558 -16.97 10.47 -10.47
N ARG A 559 -17.56 11.53 -11.04
CA ARG A 559 -18.69 11.41 -11.98
C ARG A 559 -18.30 10.67 -13.24
N ALA A 560 -17.13 10.93 -13.80
CA ALA A 560 -16.62 10.20 -14.96
C ALA A 560 -16.44 8.71 -14.65
N ALA A 561 -15.85 8.37 -13.51
CA ALA A 561 -15.71 6.99 -13.06
C ALA A 561 -17.08 6.30 -12.87
N GLY A 562 -18.04 6.96 -12.21
CA GLY A 562 -19.39 6.42 -12.04
C GLY A 562 -20.10 6.15 -13.36
N ASN A 563 -20.03 7.09 -14.31
CA ASN A 563 -20.59 6.92 -15.64
C ASN A 563 -19.94 5.79 -16.43
N ALA A 564 -18.62 5.61 -16.30
CA ALA A 564 -17.87 4.52 -16.93
C ALA A 564 -18.33 3.16 -16.39
N LEU A 565 -18.40 3.02 -15.06
CA LEU A 565 -18.82 1.77 -14.40
C LEU A 565 -20.25 1.36 -14.81
N VAL A 566 -21.19 2.31 -14.89
CA VAL A 566 -22.55 2.05 -15.35
C VAL A 566 -22.58 1.60 -16.82
N GLN A 567 -21.80 2.24 -17.69
CA GLN A 567 -21.70 1.85 -19.11
C GLN A 567 -21.10 0.45 -19.27
N ILE A 568 -20.04 0.12 -18.52
CA ILE A 568 -19.41 -1.20 -18.52
C ILE A 568 -20.38 -2.26 -17.98
N ALA A 569 -21.15 -1.95 -16.93
CA ALA A 569 -22.18 -2.85 -16.40
C ALA A 569 -23.25 -3.16 -17.44
N ASN A 570 -23.78 -2.14 -18.12
CA ASN A 570 -24.77 -2.32 -19.19
C ASN A 570 -24.24 -3.16 -20.35
N ALA A 571 -22.99 -2.91 -20.79
CA ALA A 571 -22.37 -3.68 -21.87
C ALA A 571 -22.08 -5.14 -21.47
N SER A 572 -21.65 -5.36 -20.23
CA SER A 572 -21.41 -6.69 -19.66
C SER A 572 -22.71 -7.50 -19.60
N HIS A 573 -23.77 -6.90 -19.05
CA HIS A 573 -25.10 -7.49 -18.96
C HIS A 573 -25.64 -7.87 -20.35
N ALA A 574 -25.60 -6.93 -21.31
CA ALA A 574 -26.07 -7.18 -22.68
C ALA A 574 -25.30 -8.29 -23.41
N SER A 575 -24.08 -8.60 -22.98
CA SER A 575 -23.21 -9.63 -23.57
C SER A 575 -23.13 -10.91 -22.74
N GLY A 576 -23.99 -11.07 -21.73
CA GLY A 576 -24.02 -12.27 -20.89
C GLY A 576 -22.81 -12.44 -19.96
N ARG A 577 -22.03 -11.37 -19.71
CA ARG A 577 -20.84 -11.38 -18.85
C ARG A 577 -21.16 -10.97 -17.42
N ALA A 578 -20.53 -11.63 -16.45
CA ALA A 578 -20.50 -11.13 -15.09
C ALA A 578 -19.57 -9.91 -14.99
N LEU A 579 -19.82 -9.01 -14.04
CA LEU A 579 -18.94 -7.89 -13.74
C LEU A 579 -18.65 -7.82 -12.25
N VAL A 580 -17.37 -7.66 -11.92
CA VAL A 580 -16.89 -7.30 -10.58
C VAL A 580 -16.39 -5.86 -10.64
N ILE A 581 -16.96 -4.99 -9.83
CA ILE A 581 -16.50 -3.61 -9.62
C ILE A 581 -15.85 -3.56 -8.24
N THR A 582 -14.63 -3.05 -8.12
CA THR A 582 -13.97 -2.84 -6.83
C THR A 582 -13.04 -1.62 -6.89
N SER A 583 -12.39 -1.30 -5.77
CA SER A 583 -11.34 -0.29 -5.72
C SER A 583 -10.09 -0.87 -5.06
N ASP A 584 -8.91 -0.39 -5.43
CA ASP A 584 -7.64 -0.84 -4.87
C ASP A 584 -7.37 -0.29 -3.44
N HIS A 585 -7.88 0.91 -3.15
CA HIS A 585 -7.88 1.62 -1.86
C HIS A 585 -8.87 2.80 -1.90
N GLY A 586 -8.93 3.57 -0.80
CA GLY A 586 -9.62 4.86 -0.72
C GLY A 586 -8.69 6.07 -0.86
N ASN A 587 -9.24 7.22 -1.25
CA ASN A 587 -8.56 8.51 -1.41
C ASN A 587 -9.59 9.65 -1.46
N ILE A 588 -10.36 9.71 -2.56
CA ILE A 588 -11.18 10.88 -2.94
C ILE A 588 -12.30 11.20 -1.94
N GLU A 589 -12.66 10.26 -1.07
CA GLU A 589 -13.71 10.39 -0.08
C GLU A 589 -13.34 11.24 1.14
N ASP A 590 -12.05 11.47 1.41
CA ASP A 590 -11.59 12.13 2.65
C ASP A 590 -11.21 13.60 2.50
N ASP A 591 -11.30 14.17 1.29
CA ASP A 591 -10.92 15.58 1.04
C ASP A 591 -9.49 15.91 1.52
N THR A 592 -8.60 14.93 1.40
CA THR A 592 -7.16 15.07 1.68
C THR A 592 -6.36 14.55 0.49
N SER A 593 -5.12 14.99 0.34
CA SER A 593 -4.22 14.50 -0.71
C SER A 593 -3.66 13.09 -0.46
N SER A 594 -4.00 12.46 0.66
CA SER A 594 -3.48 11.15 1.06
C SER A 594 -4.51 10.05 0.86
N HIS A 595 -4.05 8.83 0.62
CA HIS A 595 -4.92 7.64 0.66
C HIS A 595 -5.50 7.46 2.06
N SER A 596 -6.64 6.79 2.14
CA SER A 596 -7.33 6.53 3.40
C SER A 596 -7.15 5.09 3.86
N THR A 597 -7.59 4.83 5.10
CA THR A 597 -7.75 3.47 5.63
C THR A 597 -9.18 2.94 5.46
N ASN A 598 -10.05 3.67 4.75
CA ASN A 598 -11.46 3.32 4.58
C ASN A 598 -11.62 2.02 3.79
N ASP A 599 -12.73 1.32 4.02
CA ASP A 599 -13.12 0.22 3.16
C ASP A 599 -13.51 0.74 1.78
N VAL A 600 -13.39 -0.14 0.79
CA VAL A 600 -13.94 0.06 -0.56
C VAL A 600 -15.22 -0.75 -0.72
N LEU A 601 -15.99 -0.51 -1.77
CA LEU A 601 -17.15 -1.35 -2.11
C LEU A 601 -16.81 -2.27 -3.27
N THR A 602 -16.98 -3.58 -3.05
CA THR A 602 -16.97 -4.57 -4.14
C THR A 602 -18.39 -4.92 -4.53
N THR A 603 -18.75 -4.67 -5.79
CA THR A 603 -20.09 -4.91 -6.35
C THR A 603 -20.03 -6.02 -7.40
N ILE A 604 -20.95 -6.99 -7.30
CA ILE A 604 -21.05 -8.12 -8.22
C ILE A 604 -22.33 -8.03 -9.04
N VAL A 605 -22.19 -7.88 -10.35
CA VAL A 605 -23.28 -7.84 -11.32
C VAL A 605 -23.34 -9.17 -12.08
N ARG A 606 -24.48 -9.86 -12.01
CA ARG A 606 -24.71 -11.14 -12.71
C ARG A 606 -25.35 -10.91 -14.08
N PRO A 607 -25.08 -11.76 -15.09
CA PRO A 607 -25.71 -11.67 -16.41
C PRO A 607 -27.23 -11.67 -16.41
N ASN A 608 -27.86 -12.36 -15.45
CA ASN A 608 -29.32 -12.54 -15.37
C ASN A 608 -30.00 -11.57 -14.39
N ASN A 609 -29.29 -10.53 -13.92
CA ASN A 609 -29.74 -9.61 -12.86
C ASN A 609 -30.14 -10.30 -11.55
N ALA A 610 -29.75 -11.56 -11.33
CA ALA A 610 -29.95 -12.20 -10.04
C ALA A 610 -28.96 -11.61 -9.02
N ILE A 611 -29.47 -11.26 -7.84
CA ILE A 611 -28.61 -10.88 -6.72
C ILE A 611 -27.81 -12.12 -6.30
N SER A 612 -26.49 -11.99 -6.28
CA SER A 612 -25.60 -13.08 -5.85
C SER A 612 -25.85 -13.40 -4.38
N ALA A 613 -25.92 -14.69 -4.05
CA ALA A 613 -25.88 -15.11 -2.66
C ALA A 613 -24.51 -14.76 -2.06
N VAL A 614 -24.51 -14.28 -0.83
CA VAL A 614 -23.30 -13.85 -0.12
C VAL A 614 -22.48 -15.08 0.32
N GLY A 615 -21.23 -15.17 -0.12
CA GLY A 615 -20.29 -16.25 0.19
C GLY A 615 -19.35 -15.98 1.36
N ILE A 616 -19.12 -14.70 1.69
CA ILE A 616 -18.27 -14.26 2.80
C ILE A 616 -19.09 -13.38 3.75
N PRO A 617 -18.91 -13.46 5.08
CA PRO A 617 -19.62 -12.58 5.98
C PRO A 617 -19.47 -11.09 5.64
N MET A 618 -20.54 -10.32 5.86
CA MET A 618 -20.51 -8.86 5.66
C MET A 618 -19.35 -8.24 6.46
N PHE A 619 -18.65 -7.27 5.87
CA PHE A 619 -17.42 -6.65 6.44
C PHE A 619 -16.22 -7.58 6.64
N GLN A 620 -16.21 -8.77 6.02
CA GLN A 620 -15.04 -9.66 6.02
C GLN A 620 -14.47 -9.91 4.62
N ALA A 621 -15.00 -9.22 3.60
CA ALA A 621 -14.40 -9.26 2.27
C ALA A 621 -13.08 -8.47 2.28
N ARG A 622 -12.08 -8.98 1.56
CA ARG A 622 -10.73 -8.42 1.45
C ARG A 622 -10.35 -8.40 -0.03
N LEU A 623 -9.37 -7.59 -0.42
CA LEU A 623 -9.00 -7.47 -1.83
C LEU A 623 -8.56 -8.80 -2.46
N PHE A 624 -7.90 -9.68 -1.71
CA PHE A 624 -7.51 -11.02 -2.18
C PHE A 624 -8.68 -12.03 -2.24
N ASP A 625 -9.91 -11.61 -1.90
CA ASP A 625 -11.14 -12.37 -2.16
C ASP A 625 -11.71 -12.07 -3.58
N VAL A 626 -11.20 -11.05 -4.28
CA VAL A 626 -11.66 -10.67 -5.62
C VAL A 626 -11.29 -11.71 -6.67
N ALA A 627 -10.03 -12.16 -6.74
CA ALA A 627 -9.62 -13.18 -7.71
C ALA A 627 -10.39 -14.51 -7.57
N PRO A 628 -10.58 -15.09 -6.37
CA PRO A 628 -11.47 -16.26 -6.19
C PRO A 628 -12.91 -15.99 -6.64
N THR A 629 -13.42 -14.78 -6.45
CA THR A 629 -14.76 -14.38 -6.92
C THR A 629 -14.83 -14.35 -8.45
N VAL A 630 -13.82 -13.79 -9.12
CA VAL A 630 -13.72 -13.80 -10.58
C VAL A 630 -13.65 -15.23 -11.10
N LEU A 631 -12.84 -16.10 -10.49
CA LEU A 631 -12.72 -17.50 -10.87
C LEU A 631 -14.06 -18.25 -10.77
N GLU A 632 -14.81 -18.04 -9.69
CA GLU A 632 -16.16 -18.60 -9.52
C GLU A 632 -17.13 -18.09 -10.60
N LEU A 633 -17.07 -16.81 -10.98
CA LEU A 633 -17.90 -16.23 -12.03
C LEU A 633 -17.51 -16.67 -13.45
N LEU A 634 -16.29 -17.17 -13.64
CA LEU A 634 -15.85 -17.85 -14.86
C LEU A 634 -16.28 -19.32 -14.90
N GLY A 635 -16.92 -19.84 -13.83
CA GLY A 635 -17.34 -21.23 -13.72
C GLY A 635 -16.20 -22.19 -13.40
N GLU A 636 -15.07 -21.66 -12.93
CA GLU A 636 -13.87 -22.41 -12.57
C GLU A 636 -13.74 -22.55 -11.05
N SER A 637 -12.80 -23.36 -10.58
CA SER A 637 -12.57 -23.59 -9.14
C SER A 637 -11.11 -23.37 -8.74
N PRO A 638 -10.84 -22.88 -7.51
CA PRO A 638 -9.47 -22.77 -7.02
C PRO A 638 -8.77 -24.12 -7.00
N ASN A 639 -7.45 -24.13 -7.16
CA ASN A 639 -6.66 -25.34 -7.08
C ASN A 639 -6.72 -25.95 -5.66
N ASN A 640 -6.82 -27.29 -5.57
CA ASN A 640 -6.88 -28.05 -4.31
C ASN A 640 -5.59 -27.95 -3.46
N SER A 641 -4.54 -27.29 -3.96
CA SER A 641 -3.27 -27.08 -3.24
C SER A 641 -3.34 -25.99 -2.16
N ILE A 642 -4.38 -25.16 -2.13
CA ILE A 642 -4.53 -24.09 -1.13
C ILE A 642 -5.39 -24.59 0.04
N ASP A 643 -4.81 -24.59 1.23
CA ASP A 643 -5.52 -24.90 2.47
C ASP A 643 -6.51 -23.77 2.84
N GLN A 644 -7.77 -23.96 2.45
CA GLN A 644 -8.87 -23.02 2.66
C GLN A 644 -9.17 -22.72 4.14
N SER A 645 -8.61 -23.51 5.09
CA SER A 645 -8.78 -23.25 6.52
C SER A 645 -7.94 -22.07 7.04
N LYS A 646 -6.93 -21.64 6.28
CA LYS A 646 -6.03 -20.55 6.66
C LYS A 646 -6.73 -19.19 6.58
N GLU A 647 -6.42 -18.33 7.55
CA GLU A 647 -7.01 -16.98 7.69
C GLU A 647 -6.76 -16.10 6.46
N PHE A 648 -5.54 -16.15 5.91
CA PHE A 648 -5.08 -15.27 4.83
C PHE A 648 -5.29 -15.85 3.43
N VAL A 649 -6.18 -16.85 3.27
CA VAL A 649 -6.55 -17.39 1.97
C VAL A 649 -7.80 -16.69 1.45
N GLY A 650 -7.78 -16.36 0.16
CA GLY A 650 -8.89 -15.75 -0.55
C GLY A 650 -10.06 -16.71 -0.72
N ARG A 651 -11.27 -16.18 -0.56
CA ARG A 651 -12.53 -16.90 -0.72
C ARG A 651 -13.41 -16.13 -1.70
N SER A 652 -14.34 -16.81 -2.36
CA SER A 652 -15.29 -16.13 -3.23
C SER A 652 -16.29 -15.32 -2.40
N ILE A 653 -16.47 -14.04 -2.71
CA ILE A 653 -17.47 -13.13 -2.14
C ILE A 653 -18.89 -13.64 -2.45
N VAL A 654 -19.06 -14.38 -3.54
CA VAL A 654 -20.34 -15.02 -3.89
C VAL A 654 -20.36 -16.48 -3.49
N ALA A 655 -21.49 -16.95 -2.97
CA ALA A 655 -21.71 -18.36 -2.71
C ALA A 655 -21.88 -19.12 -4.04
N ARG A 656 -21.41 -20.38 -4.05
CA ARG A 656 -21.65 -21.31 -5.18
C ARG A 656 -23.16 -21.52 -5.34
N GLY A 657 -23.64 -21.35 -6.56
CA GLY A 657 -25.04 -21.56 -6.93
C GLY A 657 -25.42 -23.01 -7.09
#